data_AF-A0A7W8G086-F1
#
_entry.id   AF-A0A7W8G086-F1
#
_cell.length_a   1.000
_cell.length_b   1.000
_cell.length_c   1.000
_cell.angle_alpha   90.00
_cell.angle_beta   90.00
_cell.angle_gamma   90.00
#
_symmetry.space_group_name_H-M   'P 1'
#
loop_
_entity.id
_entity.type
_entity.pdbx_description
1 polymer ?
#
loop_
_entity_poly.entity_id
_entity_poly.type
_entity_poly.pdbx_seq_one_letter_code
_entity_poly.pdbx_strand_id
1 'polypeptide(L)'
;MHAALARSERMQDGPVIVDNREALVYLLSEAAEIEHGLMCCYLYAAWSLRREAPEWSEAQHAAVARWRGELVGVAREEMVHLALVSNLLNAIGGAAHLTRPNFPVWEGYHPTGVTLKLTPFDRATMDHFVFLERPENATDADGDGFDPGAFFPRPLPAGRLVPTAQDFATVGHLYRGIADGLAALCAKLGPQALFIGDPALQLDARDLGLADVVRVVDLSSARAALDIIVTQGEGLQQCDGHSHYRRFVSVRDEFVRCSGEDPRFVAAWPCAVNPVMRAPGNPRERVHVVLEPAASLLDLANALYALSLRTLAALMSPHGVDPAPRAALARLTADSMRWLSPLAERLAELPANDAHPGVHAGMTFTMSRSLRMVPDRDAALLGLAEACDLIADRARSLADAAPGVLPGLGAAMRGHCESLHALAQPPRTAPRAPTDNASATLASVKAATLNAAQPRAAPAPKQAEGFCGGAHRADATAQDAPSAPLVQSARGSGVDIHFESRRCIHARHCVLGAPRVFLANTPGEWIVPDAMPAEELVAVARACPSGAITYTRHDGGAEESAPEVNTLRVREDGPLALLAALRIAGEAPRLRATLCRCGQSANKPFCDGSHATAGFRASGERPTISADPLPQRDGTLDVRPTRNGPLDVRGNLEICTGTGRTVLRTVAAKLCRCGHSGDKPFCDGSHARVGFVADGE
;
A
#
# COMPACT_ATOMS: atom_id res chain seq x y z
N MET A 1 -24.90 -23.07 -8.52
CA MET A 1 -26.23 -22.40 -8.61
C MET A 1 -26.61 -21.67 -7.31
N HIS A 2 -26.75 -22.33 -6.16
CA HIS A 2 -27.13 -21.67 -4.89
C HIS A 2 -26.14 -20.59 -4.40
N ALA A 3 -24.84 -20.74 -4.67
CA ALA A 3 -23.82 -19.75 -4.30
C ALA A 3 -23.81 -18.49 -5.19
N ALA A 4 -24.15 -18.62 -6.47
CA ALA A 4 -24.19 -17.51 -7.44
C ALA A 4 -25.42 -16.62 -7.23
N LEU A 5 -26.59 -17.22 -6.96
CA LEU A 5 -27.81 -16.50 -6.60
C LEU A 5 -27.64 -15.72 -5.28
N ALA A 6 -26.97 -16.31 -4.29
CA ALA A 6 -26.66 -15.64 -3.03
C ALA A 6 -25.60 -14.53 -3.16
N ARG A 7 -24.89 -14.40 -4.30
CA ARG A 7 -23.85 -13.39 -4.53
C ARG A 7 -24.43 -12.12 -5.15
N SER A 8 -25.39 -12.27 -6.06
CA SER A 8 -26.23 -11.17 -6.60
C SER A 8 -27.08 -10.50 -5.52
N GLU A 9 -27.63 -11.24 -4.55
CA GLU A 9 -28.42 -10.66 -3.45
C GLU A 9 -27.58 -9.93 -2.38
N ARG A 10 -26.25 -10.16 -2.33
CA ARG A 10 -25.34 -9.60 -1.30
C ARG A 10 -24.59 -8.34 -1.73
N MET A 11 -24.40 -8.13 -3.03
CA MET A 11 -24.06 -6.83 -3.58
C MET A 11 -25.39 -6.09 -3.76
N GLN A 12 -25.85 -5.38 -2.73
CA GLN A 12 -27.01 -4.50 -2.93
C GLN A 12 -26.63 -3.50 -4.04
N ASP A 13 -27.39 -3.52 -5.14
CA ASP A 13 -27.35 -2.56 -6.25
C ASP A 13 -27.78 -1.17 -5.77
N GLY A 14 -27.08 -0.63 -4.78
CA GLY A 14 -27.17 0.75 -4.40
C GLY A 14 -26.69 1.61 -5.57
N PRO A 15 -27.35 2.74 -5.85
CA PRO A 15 -26.91 3.62 -6.93
C PRO A 15 -25.48 4.08 -6.63
N VAL A 16 -24.61 4.09 -7.64
CA VAL A 16 -23.32 4.79 -7.58
C VAL A 16 -23.61 6.29 -7.39
N ILE A 17 -23.09 6.86 -6.31
CA ILE A 17 -23.43 8.22 -5.88
C ILE A 17 -22.37 9.20 -6.38
N VAL A 18 -22.80 10.19 -7.16
CA VAL A 18 -21.97 11.33 -7.61
C VAL A 18 -22.64 12.63 -7.15
N ASP A 19 -22.20 13.16 -6.03
CA ASP A 19 -22.79 14.33 -5.37
C ASP A 19 -22.08 15.66 -5.71
N ASN A 20 -20.80 15.56 -6.06
CA ASN A 20 -19.92 16.68 -6.37
C ASN A 20 -18.83 16.29 -7.39
N ARG A 21 -18.08 17.29 -7.89
CA ARG A 21 -17.03 17.08 -8.91
C ARG A 21 -15.91 16.17 -8.43
N GLU A 22 -15.50 16.28 -7.17
CA GLU A 22 -14.42 15.47 -6.60
C GLU A 22 -14.82 13.99 -6.56
N ALA A 23 -16.09 13.70 -6.26
CA ALA A 23 -16.63 12.34 -6.33
C ALA A 23 -16.63 11.79 -7.77
N LEU A 24 -16.97 12.64 -8.76
CA LEU A 24 -16.90 12.25 -10.18
C LEU A 24 -15.45 11.97 -10.62
N VAL A 25 -14.51 12.85 -10.25
CA VAL A 25 -13.07 12.66 -10.53
C VAL A 25 -12.58 11.36 -9.89
N TYR A 26 -12.96 11.09 -8.64
CA TYR A 26 -12.58 9.87 -7.94
C TYR A 26 -13.06 8.61 -8.66
N LEU A 27 -14.33 8.55 -9.05
CA LEU A 27 -14.89 7.38 -9.75
C LEU A 27 -14.32 7.20 -11.15
N LEU A 28 -14.06 8.29 -11.88
CA LEU A 28 -13.35 8.22 -13.16
C LEU A 28 -11.89 7.77 -12.99
N SER A 29 -11.22 8.14 -11.90
CA SER A 29 -9.89 7.61 -11.56
C SER A 29 -9.95 6.12 -11.24
N GLU A 30 -10.93 5.65 -10.46
CA GLU A 30 -11.14 4.21 -10.20
C GLU A 30 -11.45 3.46 -11.50
N ALA A 31 -12.28 4.03 -12.38
CA ALA A 31 -12.55 3.48 -13.71
C ALA A 31 -11.26 3.36 -14.54
N ALA A 32 -10.44 4.42 -14.61
CA ALA A 32 -9.17 4.39 -15.34
C ALA A 32 -8.19 3.32 -14.81
N GLU A 33 -8.17 3.09 -13.49
CA GLU A 33 -7.36 2.02 -12.89
C GLU A 33 -7.85 0.63 -13.33
N ILE A 34 -9.16 0.44 -13.42
CA ILE A 34 -9.78 -0.82 -13.86
C ILE A 34 -9.48 -1.07 -15.34
N GLU A 35 -9.75 -0.11 -16.25
CA GLU A 35 -9.48 -0.31 -17.69
C GLU A 35 -8.01 -0.61 -17.96
N HIS A 36 -7.12 0.12 -17.28
CA HIS A 36 -5.69 -0.13 -17.38
C HIS A 36 -5.32 -1.52 -16.83
N GLY A 37 -5.89 -1.90 -15.70
CA GLY A 37 -5.65 -3.21 -15.07
C GLY A 37 -6.13 -4.37 -15.93
N LEU A 38 -7.35 -4.27 -16.48
CA LEU A 38 -7.96 -5.25 -17.39
C LEU A 38 -7.12 -5.40 -18.66
N MET A 39 -6.77 -4.29 -19.31
CA MET A 39 -5.85 -4.28 -20.46
C MET A 39 -4.58 -5.11 -20.17
N CYS A 40 -3.93 -4.87 -19.03
CA CYS A 40 -2.71 -5.60 -18.67
C CYS A 40 -2.96 -7.10 -18.46
N CYS A 41 -4.09 -7.49 -17.86
CA CYS A 41 -4.45 -8.90 -17.67
C CYS A 41 -4.69 -9.60 -19.01
N TYR A 42 -5.42 -8.93 -19.92
CA TYR A 42 -5.73 -9.46 -21.26
C TYR A 42 -4.47 -9.62 -22.12
N LEU A 43 -3.58 -8.62 -22.10
CA LEU A 43 -2.27 -8.71 -22.77
C LEU A 43 -1.41 -9.83 -22.19
N TYR A 44 -1.37 -9.99 -20.86
CA TYR A 44 -0.60 -11.04 -20.22
C TYR A 44 -1.05 -12.43 -20.69
N ALA A 45 -2.36 -12.69 -20.66
CA ALA A 45 -2.93 -13.95 -21.15
C ALA A 45 -2.64 -14.14 -22.64
N ALA A 46 -2.81 -13.09 -23.47
CA ALA A 46 -2.52 -13.15 -24.90
C ALA A 46 -1.05 -13.50 -25.20
N TRP A 47 -0.10 -12.90 -24.48
CA TRP A 47 1.33 -13.13 -24.67
C TRP A 47 1.79 -14.49 -24.14
N SER A 48 1.02 -15.13 -23.26
CA SER A 48 1.30 -16.50 -22.82
C SER A 48 0.95 -17.56 -23.87
N LEU A 49 0.07 -17.26 -24.84
CA LEU A 49 -0.32 -18.20 -25.90
C LEU A 49 0.87 -18.54 -26.81
N ARG A 50 1.17 -19.84 -26.95
CA ARG A 50 2.23 -20.35 -27.83
C ARG A 50 1.96 -19.94 -29.28
N ARG A 51 2.98 -19.48 -29.99
CA ARG A 51 2.84 -19.07 -31.40
C ARG A 51 2.79 -20.27 -32.34
N GLU A 52 3.63 -21.24 -32.07
CA GLU A 52 3.79 -22.45 -32.87
C GLU A 52 4.06 -23.65 -31.97
N ALA A 53 3.62 -24.81 -32.40
CA ALA A 53 3.87 -26.08 -31.75
C ALA A 53 3.80 -27.20 -32.80
N PRO A 54 4.87 -27.98 -33.01
CA PRO A 54 4.89 -29.02 -34.05
C PRO A 54 3.85 -30.12 -33.84
N GLU A 55 3.35 -30.27 -32.61
CA GLU A 55 2.29 -31.22 -32.25
C GLU A 55 0.87 -30.72 -32.57
N TRP A 56 0.68 -29.45 -32.94
CA TRP A 56 -0.64 -28.91 -33.26
C TRP A 56 -1.08 -29.24 -34.69
N SER A 57 -2.37 -29.49 -34.85
CA SER A 57 -3.03 -29.49 -36.16
C SER A 57 -3.13 -28.08 -36.74
N GLU A 58 -3.33 -27.97 -38.05
CA GLU A 58 -3.57 -26.69 -38.73
C GLU A 58 -4.77 -25.93 -38.12
N ALA A 59 -5.82 -26.67 -37.73
CA ALA A 59 -6.99 -26.10 -37.07
C ALA A 59 -6.66 -25.50 -35.70
N GLN A 60 -5.82 -26.18 -34.90
CA GLN A 60 -5.35 -25.69 -33.60
C GLN A 60 -4.44 -24.46 -33.75
N HIS A 61 -3.54 -24.45 -34.73
CA HIS A 61 -2.74 -23.27 -35.05
C HIS A 61 -3.62 -22.07 -35.39
N ALA A 62 -4.61 -22.27 -36.27
CA ALA A 62 -5.54 -21.22 -36.65
C ALA A 62 -6.39 -20.73 -35.46
N ALA A 63 -6.83 -21.64 -34.58
CA ALA A 63 -7.60 -21.32 -33.39
C ALA A 63 -6.80 -20.46 -32.40
N VAL A 64 -5.59 -20.89 -32.02
CA VAL A 64 -4.74 -20.12 -31.09
C VAL A 64 -4.36 -18.76 -31.67
N ALA A 65 -4.10 -18.67 -32.98
CA ALA A 65 -3.83 -17.39 -33.64
C ALA A 65 -5.05 -16.45 -33.57
N ARG A 66 -6.27 -16.96 -33.79
CA ARG A 66 -7.51 -16.20 -33.60
C ARG A 66 -7.68 -15.75 -32.16
N TRP A 67 -7.54 -16.65 -31.18
CA TRP A 67 -7.70 -16.31 -29.76
C TRP A 67 -6.75 -15.18 -29.36
N ARG A 68 -5.47 -15.28 -29.74
CA ARG A 68 -4.50 -14.20 -29.50
C ARG A 68 -4.97 -12.88 -30.14
N GLY A 69 -5.43 -12.92 -31.38
CA GLY A 69 -5.98 -11.76 -32.08
C GLY A 69 -7.16 -11.13 -31.35
N GLU A 70 -8.07 -11.95 -30.81
CA GLU A 70 -9.21 -11.48 -30.02
C GLU A 70 -8.77 -10.84 -28.70
N LEU A 71 -7.92 -11.50 -27.90
CA LEU A 71 -7.45 -10.95 -26.63
C LEU A 71 -6.67 -9.63 -26.83
N VAL A 72 -5.81 -9.56 -27.84
CA VAL A 72 -5.08 -8.32 -28.18
C VAL A 72 -6.01 -7.24 -28.70
N GLY A 73 -7.03 -7.63 -29.48
CA GLY A 73 -8.06 -6.71 -29.98
C GLY A 73 -8.86 -6.08 -28.83
N VAL A 74 -9.34 -6.89 -27.89
CA VAL A 74 -10.01 -6.40 -26.67
C VAL A 74 -9.07 -5.51 -25.86
N ALA A 75 -7.82 -5.91 -25.63
CA ALA A 75 -6.86 -5.06 -24.93
C ALA A 75 -6.61 -3.71 -25.62
N ARG A 76 -6.74 -3.63 -26.95
CA ARG A 76 -6.68 -2.36 -27.69
C ARG A 76 -7.95 -1.53 -27.50
N GLU A 77 -9.12 -2.15 -27.39
CA GLU A 77 -10.36 -1.47 -27.00
C GLU A 77 -10.24 -0.92 -25.56
N GLU A 78 -9.60 -1.63 -24.64
CA GLU A 78 -9.30 -1.07 -23.31
C GLU A 78 -8.36 0.15 -23.33
N MET A 79 -7.46 0.24 -24.31
CA MET A 79 -6.68 1.47 -24.53
C MET A 79 -7.56 2.64 -24.99
N VAL A 80 -8.61 2.37 -25.77
CA VAL A 80 -9.63 3.36 -26.14
C VAL A 80 -10.38 3.81 -24.89
N HIS A 81 -10.81 2.86 -24.05
CA HIS A 81 -11.53 3.17 -22.81
C HIS A 81 -10.69 4.07 -21.89
N LEU A 82 -9.42 3.71 -21.65
CA LEU A 82 -8.51 4.52 -20.84
C LEU A 82 -8.32 5.94 -21.42
N ALA A 83 -8.24 6.09 -22.75
CA ALA A 83 -8.17 7.38 -23.41
C ALA A 83 -9.47 8.20 -23.24
N LEU A 84 -10.64 7.57 -23.38
CA LEU A 84 -11.94 8.21 -23.20
C LEU A 84 -12.18 8.64 -21.75
N VAL A 85 -11.85 7.79 -20.77
CA VAL A 85 -11.91 8.15 -19.34
C VAL A 85 -10.97 9.30 -19.02
N SER A 86 -9.78 9.31 -19.62
CA SER A 86 -8.83 10.42 -19.46
C SER A 86 -9.34 11.72 -20.10
N ASN A 87 -10.04 11.64 -21.24
CA ASN A 87 -10.73 12.79 -21.84
C ASN A 87 -11.89 13.28 -20.97
N LEU A 88 -12.68 12.38 -20.37
CA LEU A 88 -13.74 12.70 -19.41
C LEU A 88 -13.18 13.43 -18.18
N LEU A 89 -12.11 12.90 -17.58
CA LEU A 89 -11.38 13.53 -16.48
C LEU A 89 -10.92 14.94 -16.86
N ASN A 90 -10.25 15.07 -18.01
CA ASN A 90 -9.81 16.37 -18.50
C ASN A 90 -10.97 17.34 -18.65
N ALA A 91 -12.06 16.94 -19.30
CA ALA A 91 -13.20 17.80 -19.60
C ALA A 91 -13.80 18.43 -18.35
N ILE A 92 -13.80 17.72 -17.21
CA ILE A 92 -14.29 18.22 -15.92
C ILE A 92 -13.19 18.88 -15.06
N GLY A 93 -12.01 19.15 -15.61
CA GLY A 93 -10.91 19.82 -14.90
C GLY A 93 -10.01 18.90 -14.07
N GLY A 94 -10.16 17.57 -14.21
CA GLY A 94 -9.22 16.58 -13.68
C GLY A 94 -8.02 16.37 -14.61
N ALA A 95 -6.99 15.68 -14.14
CA ALA A 95 -5.88 15.21 -14.98
C ALA A 95 -6.11 13.75 -15.39
N ALA A 96 -5.53 13.32 -16.52
CA ALA A 96 -5.51 11.91 -16.90
C ALA A 96 -4.91 11.05 -15.77
N HIS A 97 -5.57 9.95 -15.44
CA HIS A 97 -5.17 9.06 -14.34
C HIS A 97 -4.59 7.76 -14.90
N LEU A 98 -3.25 7.69 -14.96
CA LEU A 98 -2.53 6.54 -15.53
C LEU A 98 -1.83 5.68 -14.46
N THR A 99 -1.94 6.07 -13.20
CA THR A 99 -1.38 5.34 -12.06
C THR A 99 -2.39 4.32 -11.54
N ARG A 100 -1.91 3.16 -11.11
CA ARG A 100 -2.70 2.10 -10.47
C ARG A 100 -1.81 1.31 -9.47
N PRO A 101 -2.33 0.42 -8.62
CA PRO A 101 -1.47 -0.47 -7.83
C PRO A 101 -0.71 -1.47 -8.72
N ASN A 102 0.59 -1.65 -8.49
CA ASN A 102 1.37 -2.70 -9.18
C ASN A 102 0.81 -4.09 -8.85
N PHE A 103 0.90 -5.02 -9.82
CA PHE A 103 0.51 -6.40 -9.60
C PHE A 103 1.42 -7.12 -8.58
N PRO A 104 0.88 -8.07 -7.80
CA PRO A 104 -0.55 -8.36 -7.64
C PRO A 104 -1.29 -7.23 -6.92
N VAL A 105 -2.49 -6.90 -7.41
CA VAL A 105 -3.38 -5.95 -6.73
C VAL A 105 -3.93 -6.61 -5.47
N TRP A 106 -3.93 -5.88 -4.35
CA TRP A 106 -4.46 -6.41 -3.10
C TRP A 106 -5.97 -6.56 -3.17
N GLU A 107 -6.48 -7.67 -2.64
CA GLU A 107 -7.92 -7.91 -2.50
C GLU A 107 -8.58 -6.77 -1.70
N GLY A 108 -9.73 -6.29 -2.18
CA GLY A 108 -10.47 -5.18 -1.59
C GLY A 108 -9.96 -3.78 -1.96
N TYR A 109 -8.93 -3.65 -2.80
CA TYR A 109 -8.55 -2.36 -3.38
C TYR A 109 -9.63 -1.85 -4.36
N HIS A 110 -10.04 -2.73 -5.27
CA HIS A 110 -11.24 -2.58 -6.11
C HIS A 110 -12.43 -3.29 -5.45
N PRO A 111 -13.67 -3.09 -5.94
CA PRO A 111 -14.81 -3.88 -5.46
C PRO A 111 -14.50 -5.36 -5.42
N THR A 112 -15.13 -6.08 -4.49
CA THR A 112 -14.95 -7.54 -4.35
C THR A 112 -15.27 -8.32 -5.62
N GLY A 113 -16.06 -7.75 -6.54
CA GLY A 113 -16.35 -8.33 -7.86
C GLY A 113 -15.27 -8.09 -8.92
N VAL A 114 -14.21 -7.35 -8.62
CA VAL A 114 -13.14 -6.98 -9.56
C VAL A 114 -11.79 -7.44 -9.00
N THR A 115 -11.41 -8.66 -9.37
CA THR A 115 -10.11 -9.25 -9.06
C THR A 115 -9.17 -9.00 -10.24
N LEU A 116 -7.98 -8.43 -10.00
CA LEU A 116 -7.00 -8.17 -11.06
C LEU A 116 -5.71 -8.96 -10.80
N LYS A 117 -5.53 -10.09 -11.51
CA LYS A 117 -4.37 -10.98 -11.40
C LYS A 117 -3.74 -11.22 -12.78
N LEU A 118 -2.41 -11.18 -12.83
CA LEU A 118 -1.67 -11.61 -14.02
C LEU A 118 -1.63 -13.13 -14.05
N THR A 119 -2.35 -13.74 -14.98
CA THR A 119 -2.52 -15.18 -15.11
C THR A 119 -2.37 -15.59 -16.58
N PRO A 120 -1.67 -16.71 -16.88
CA PRO A 120 -1.57 -17.19 -18.25
C PRO A 120 -2.94 -17.58 -18.80
N PHE A 121 -3.02 -17.73 -20.12
CA PHE A 121 -4.22 -18.21 -20.78
C PHE A 121 -4.50 -19.66 -20.36
N ASP A 122 -5.62 -19.85 -19.68
CA ASP A 122 -6.19 -21.14 -19.34
C ASP A 122 -7.71 -21.03 -19.19
N ARG A 123 -8.37 -22.11 -18.76
CA ARG A 123 -9.82 -22.12 -18.58
C ARG A 123 -10.28 -21.13 -17.50
N ALA A 124 -9.60 -21.10 -16.36
CA ALA A 124 -9.99 -20.27 -15.23
C ALA A 124 -9.83 -18.79 -15.56
N THR A 125 -8.73 -18.41 -16.22
CA THR A 125 -8.49 -17.05 -16.71
C THR A 125 -9.58 -16.61 -17.70
N MET A 126 -9.98 -17.48 -18.62
CA MET A 126 -11.04 -17.14 -19.58
C MET A 126 -12.42 -17.05 -18.91
N ASP A 127 -12.75 -17.93 -17.96
CA ASP A 127 -13.98 -17.81 -17.16
C ASP A 127 -13.99 -16.49 -16.38
N HIS A 128 -12.84 -16.09 -15.84
CA HIS A 128 -12.69 -14.81 -15.14
C HIS A 128 -12.86 -13.60 -16.07
N PHE A 129 -12.31 -13.61 -17.28
CA PHE A 129 -12.52 -12.53 -18.25
C PHE A 129 -13.98 -12.43 -18.70
N VAL A 130 -14.65 -13.57 -18.92
CA VAL A 130 -16.10 -13.60 -19.18
C VAL A 130 -16.87 -13.00 -18.00
N PHE A 131 -16.47 -13.33 -16.77
CA PHE A 131 -17.09 -12.78 -15.57
C PHE A 131 -16.92 -11.27 -15.49
N LEU A 132 -15.72 -10.73 -15.69
CA LEU A 132 -15.46 -9.29 -15.58
C LEU A 132 -16.25 -8.45 -16.60
N GLU A 133 -16.37 -8.93 -17.84
CA GLU A 133 -17.05 -8.23 -18.94
C GLU A 133 -18.56 -8.48 -18.99
N ARG A 134 -19.11 -9.27 -18.07
CA ARG A 134 -20.50 -9.72 -18.14
C ARG A 134 -21.47 -8.53 -18.05
N PRO A 135 -22.56 -8.54 -18.84
CA PRO A 135 -23.66 -7.60 -18.59
C PRO A 135 -24.33 -7.92 -17.25
N GLU A 136 -24.98 -6.93 -16.62
CA GLU A 136 -25.61 -7.08 -15.29
C GLU A 136 -26.58 -8.28 -15.16
N ASN A 137 -27.24 -8.66 -16.25
CA ASN A 137 -28.20 -9.76 -16.26
C ASN A 137 -27.57 -11.15 -16.49
N ALA A 138 -26.27 -11.22 -16.77
CA ALA A 138 -25.56 -12.47 -16.93
C ALA A 138 -25.23 -13.10 -15.56
N THR A 139 -25.34 -14.43 -15.51
CA THR A 139 -25.14 -15.22 -14.28
C THR A 139 -23.89 -16.10 -14.34
N ASP A 140 -22.97 -15.81 -15.26
CA ASP A 140 -21.70 -16.51 -15.39
C ASP A 140 -20.93 -16.47 -14.07
N ALA A 141 -20.38 -17.62 -13.70
CA ALA A 141 -19.55 -17.74 -12.51
C ALA A 141 -18.13 -17.26 -12.81
N ASP A 142 -17.46 -16.76 -11.78
CA ASP A 142 -16.05 -16.41 -11.85
C ASP A 142 -15.17 -17.65 -12.00
N GLY A 143 -13.95 -17.47 -12.50
CA GLY A 143 -12.98 -18.54 -12.69
C GLY A 143 -12.45 -19.11 -11.36
N ASP A 144 -12.04 -20.39 -11.38
CA ASP A 144 -11.41 -21.02 -10.23
C ASP A 144 -10.14 -20.27 -9.81
N GLY A 145 -10.02 -19.92 -8.52
CA GLY A 145 -8.88 -19.14 -7.99
C GLY A 145 -9.03 -17.62 -8.04
N PHE A 146 -10.17 -17.12 -8.53
CA PHE A 146 -10.52 -15.68 -8.54
C PHE A 146 -11.59 -15.29 -7.50
N ASP A 147 -12.11 -16.24 -6.74
CA ASP A 147 -13.12 -15.99 -5.70
C ASP A 147 -12.58 -15.06 -4.60
N PRO A 148 -13.19 -13.88 -4.37
CA PRO A 148 -12.84 -13.01 -3.26
C PRO A 148 -13.16 -13.73 -1.95
N GLY A 149 -12.13 -14.14 -1.21
CA GLY A 149 -12.28 -14.98 -0.01
C GLY A 149 -13.25 -14.40 1.04
N ALA A 150 -13.41 -13.07 1.10
CA ALA A 150 -14.42 -12.40 1.90
C ALA A 150 -15.01 -11.17 1.20
N PHE A 151 -16.33 -10.99 1.30
CA PHE A 151 -16.99 -9.75 0.88
C PHE A 151 -16.79 -8.67 1.94
N PHE A 152 -16.20 -7.54 1.55
CA PHE A 152 -16.04 -6.36 2.39
C PHE A 152 -16.94 -5.24 1.85
N PRO A 153 -18.11 -4.95 2.44
CA PRO A 153 -18.93 -3.84 2.00
C PRO A 153 -18.15 -2.54 2.18
N ARG A 154 -18.20 -1.68 1.16
CA ARG A 154 -17.64 -0.32 1.19
C ARG A 154 -18.77 0.68 1.49
N PRO A 155 -19.09 0.94 2.77
CA PRO A 155 -20.21 1.82 3.13
C PRO A 155 -19.91 3.25 2.69
N LEU A 156 -20.91 3.91 2.11
CA LEU A 156 -20.83 5.32 1.74
C LEU A 156 -21.49 6.19 2.82
N PRO A 157 -20.73 6.90 3.68
CA PRO A 157 -21.34 7.74 4.69
C PRO A 157 -21.89 9.01 4.02
N ALA A 158 -23.19 9.26 4.16
CA ALA A 158 -23.83 10.45 3.61
C ALA A 158 -23.18 11.76 4.14
N GLY A 159 -23.14 12.79 3.30
CA GLY A 159 -22.68 14.14 3.68
C GLY A 159 -21.17 14.27 3.87
N ARG A 160 -20.36 13.33 3.38
CA ARG A 160 -18.89 13.43 3.37
C ARG A 160 -18.41 14.19 2.14
N LEU A 161 -17.38 15.01 2.34
CA LEU A 161 -16.72 15.73 1.24
C LEU A 161 -15.58 14.92 0.61
N VAL A 162 -15.00 13.98 1.36
CA VAL A 162 -13.95 13.09 0.87
C VAL A 162 -14.63 11.97 0.10
N PRO A 163 -14.36 11.80 -1.21
CA PRO A 163 -14.88 10.65 -1.94
C PRO A 163 -14.36 9.35 -1.35
N THR A 164 -15.20 8.33 -1.41
CA THR A 164 -14.87 6.98 -0.96
C THR A 164 -15.22 5.98 -2.04
N ALA A 165 -14.44 4.91 -2.11
CA ALA A 165 -14.69 3.75 -2.94
C ALA A 165 -16.13 3.22 -2.75
N GLN A 166 -16.79 2.85 -3.85
CA GLN A 166 -18.21 2.41 -3.85
C GLN A 166 -18.35 1.06 -4.52
N ASP A 167 -19.20 0.20 -3.97
CA ASP A 167 -19.52 -1.10 -4.56
C ASP A 167 -20.42 -0.98 -5.79
N PHE A 168 -20.07 -1.72 -6.84
CA PHE A 168 -20.82 -1.86 -8.07
C PHE A 168 -20.71 -3.30 -8.57
N ALA A 169 -21.78 -3.81 -9.19
CA ALA A 169 -21.94 -5.20 -9.61
C ALA A 169 -21.11 -5.58 -10.85
N THR A 170 -21.04 -4.67 -11.82
CA THR A 170 -20.30 -4.81 -13.07
C THR A 170 -19.63 -3.49 -13.44
N VAL A 171 -18.68 -3.51 -14.37
CA VAL A 171 -18.03 -2.30 -14.91
C VAL A 171 -19.07 -1.38 -15.58
N GLY A 172 -20.09 -1.93 -16.25
CA GLY A 172 -21.19 -1.14 -16.81
C GLY A 172 -22.13 -0.54 -15.76
N HIS A 173 -22.27 -1.13 -14.57
CA HIS A 173 -22.95 -0.47 -13.44
C HIS A 173 -22.16 0.80 -13.04
N LEU A 174 -20.83 0.71 -12.89
CA LEU A 174 -19.99 1.88 -12.59
C LEU A 174 -20.18 3.01 -13.61
N TYR A 175 -20.10 2.70 -14.91
CA TYR A 175 -20.22 3.71 -15.96
C TYR A 175 -21.61 4.33 -16.08
N ARG A 176 -22.69 3.57 -15.86
CA ARG A 176 -24.05 4.12 -15.77
C ARG A 176 -24.18 5.10 -14.60
N GLY A 177 -23.61 4.73 -13.45
CA GLY A 177 -23.49 5.61 -12.29
C GLY A 177 -22.77 6.93 -12.59
N ILE A 178 -21.64 6.84 -13.30
CA ILE A 178 -20.88 8.01 -13.78
C ILE A 178 -21.73 8.85 -14.75
N ALA A 179 -22.46 8.21 -15.68
CA ALA A 179 -23.31 8.91 -16.65
C ALA A 179 -24.44 9.69 -15.98
N ASP A 180 -25.14 9.07 -15.03
CA ASP A 180 -26.21 9.69 -14.25
C ASP A 180 -25.67 10.83 -13.39
N GLY A 181 -24.52 10.60 -12.74
CA GLY A 181 -23.81 11.59 -11.95
C GLY A 181 -23.38 12.82 -12.75
N LEU A 182 -22.81 12.60 -13.93
CA LEU A 182 -22.41 13.66 -14.86
C LEU A 182 -23.63 14.49 -15.31
N ALA A 183 -24.74 13.84 -15.66
CA ALA A 183 -25.98 14.52 -16.03
C ALA A 183 -26.55 15.34 -14.86
N ALA A 184 -26.59 14.78 -13.65
CA ALA A 184 -27.06 15.47 -12.45
C ALA A 184 -26.18 16.68 -12.09
N LEU A 185 -24.85 16.55 -12.17
CA LEU A 185 -23.94 17.66 -11.96
C LEU A 185 -24.08 18.74 -13.04
N CYS A 186 -24.30 18.35 -14.29
CA CYS A 186 -24.53 19.29 -15.38
C CYS A 186 -25.82 20.10 -15.15
N ALA A 187 -26.88 19.46 -14.67
CA ALA A 187 -28.12 20.15 -14.30
C ALA A 187 -27.93 21.09 -13.10
N LYS A 188 -27.12 20.68 -12.11
CA LYS A 188 -26.85 21.44 -10.88
C LYS A 188 -25.93 22.65 -11.09
N LEU A 189 -24.84 22.49 -11.83
CA LEU A 189 -23.80 23.50 -12.00
C LEU A 189 -23.97 24.32 -13.29
N GLY A 190 -24.64 23.75 -14.29
CA GLY A 190 -24.66 24.25 -15.66
C GLY A 190 -23.47 23.73 -16.48
N PRO A 191 -23.63 23.59 -17.81
CA PRO A 191 -22.63 22.96 -18.68
C PRO A 191 -21.28 23.69 -18.68
N GLN A 192 -21.28 25.03 -18.75
CA GLN A 192 -20.05 25.83 -18.76
C GLN A 192 -19.26 25.73 -17.46
N ALA A 193 -19.94 25.54 -16.33
CA ALA A 193 -19.28 25.38 -15.04
C ALA A 193 -18.80 23.94 -14.83
N LEU A 194 -19.44 22.94 -15.46
CA LEU A 194 -19.00 21.53 -15.39
C LEU A 194 -17.82 21.26 -16.33
N PHE A 195 -17.91 21.65 -17.60
CA PHE A 195 -16.91 21.36 -18.62
C PHE A 195 -15.88 22.50 -18.69
N ILE A 196 -14.87 22.44 -17.82
CA ILE A 196 -13.85 23.48 -17.62
C ILE A 196 -12.46 23.08 -18.10
N GLY A 197 -12.32 21.85 -18.62
CA GLY A 197 -11.07 21.34 -19.19
C GLY A 197 -10.68 22.01 -20.49
N ASP A 198 -9.38 22.03 -20.79
CA ASP A 198 -8.87 22.46 -22.09
C ASP A 198 -8.92 21.28 -23.09
N PRO A 199 -9.75 21.34 -24.15
CA PRO A 199 -9.86 20.27 -25.15
C PRO A 199 -8.56 20.01 -25.94
N ALA A 200 -7.57 20.91 -25.89
CA ALA A 200 -6.25 20.67 -26.50
C ALA A 200 -5.43 19.60 -25.77
N LEU A 201 -5.78 19.30 -24.52
CA LEU A 201 -5.12 18.28 -23.69
C LEU A 201 -5.70 16.87 -23.91
N GLN A 202 -6.79 16.77 -24.65
CA GLN A 202 -7.49 15.51 -24.90
C GLN A 202 -6.90 14.77 -26.11
N LEU A 203 -7.06 13.46 -26.13
CA LEU A 203 -6.73 12.62 -27.28
C LEU A 203 -7.87 12.63 -28.31
N ASP A 204 -7.51 12.47 -29.58
CA ASP A 204 -8.42 12.11 -30.67
C ASP A 204 -7.91 10.88 -31.44
N ALA A 205 -8.76 10.36 -32.33
CA ALA A 205 -8.48 9.13 -33.07
C ALA A 205 -7.14 9.12 -33.83
N ARG A 206 -6.61 10.28 -34.22
CA ARG A 206 -5.39 10.39 -35.02
C ARG A 206 -4.12 10.26 -34.18
N ASP A 207 -4.18 10.56 -32.89
CA ASP A 207 -2.98 10.59 -32.04
C ASP A 207 -2.34 9.21 -31.95
N LEU A 208 -3.15 8.19 -31.62
CA LEU A 208 -2.66 6.82 -31.44
C LEU A 208 -3.23 5.82 -32.47
N GLY A 209 -3.96 6.30 -33.48
CA GLY A 209 -4.63 5.44 -34.47
C GLY A 209 -5.76 4.61 -33.85
N LEU A 210 -6.51 5.22 -32.91
CA LEU A 210 -7.58 4.61 -32.14
C LEU A 210 -8.92 5.22 -32.57
N ALA A 211 -9.59 4.61 -33.54
CA ALA A 211 -10.73 5.20 -34.27
C ALA A 211 -11.86 5.74 -33.38
N ASP A 212 -12.14 5.08 -32.26
CA ASP A 212 -13.28 5.41 -31.39
C ASP A 212 -12.95 6.45 -30.30
N VAL A 213 -11.73 6.98 -30.26
CA VAL A 213 -11.35 8.02 -29.29
C VAL A 213 -11.92 9.38 -29.74
N VAL A 214 -12.87 9.88 -28.94
CA VAL A 214 -13.53 11.18 -29.16
C VAL A 214 -13.15 12.18 -28.06
N ARG A 215 -13.12 13.46 -28.44
CA ARG A 215 -12.97 14.56 -27.48
C ARG A 215 -14.30 14.82 -26.77
N VAL A 216 -14.23 15.10 -25.47
CA VAL A 216 -15.34 15.44 -24.58
C VAL A 216 -15.30 16.93 -24.28
N VAL A 217 -16.27 17.67 -24.81
CA VAL A 217 -16.38 19.13 -24.65
C VAL A 217 -17.70 19.58 -24.03
N ASP A 218 -18.66 18.67 -23.95
CA ASP A 218 -20.00 18.90 -23.42
C ASP A 218 -20.64 17.58 -22.95
N LEU A 219 -21.88 17.67 -22.44
CA LEU A 219 -22.62 16.51 -21.95
C LEU A 219 -22.93 15.49 -23.06
N SER A 220 -23.11 15.94 -24.31
CA SER A 220 -23.44 15.06 -25.43
C SER A 220 -22.24 14.20 -25.82
N SER A 221 -21.07 14.82 -25.98
CA SER A 221 -19.80 14.14 -26.26
C SER A 221 -19.34 13.27 -25.09
N ALA A 222 -19.62 13.67 -23.85
CA ALA A 222 -19.37 12.84 -22.68
C ALA A 222 -20.24 11.56 -22.68
N ARG A 223 -21.53 11.68 -23.01
CA ARG A 223 -22.41 10.51 -23.16
C ARG A 223 -21.92 9.60 -24.28
N ALA A 224 -21.55 10.14 -25.43
CA ALA A 224 -21.02 9.36 -26.54
C ALA A 224 -19.76 8.56 -26.14
N ALA A 225 -18.85 9.17 -25.38
CA ALA A 225 -17.67 8.47 -24.85
C ALA A 225 -18.05 7.32 -23.91
N LEU A 226 -18.99 7.53 -22.98
CA LEU A 226 -19.49 6.50 -22.06
C LEU A 226 -20.22 5.37 -22.80
N ASP A 227 -21.02 5.70 -23.80
CA ASP A 227 -21.76 4.74 -24.62
C ASP A 227 -20.81 3.82 -25.39
N ILE A 228 -19.68 4.35 -25.90
CA ILE A 228 -18.64 3.55 -26.56
C ILE A 228 -18.07 2.51 -25.57
N ILE A 229 -17.66 2.96 -24.38
CA ILE A 229 -17.06 2.09 -23.36
C ILE A 229 -18.01 0.95 -22.97
N VAL A 230 -19.26 1.29 -22.64
CA VAL A 230 -20.25 0.28 -22.21
C VAL A 230 -20.62 -0.67 -23.35
N THR A 231 -20.72 -0.17 -24.58
CA THR A 231 -21.09 -0.99 -25.75
C THR A 231 -19.96 -1.95 -26.12
N GLN A 232 -18.71 -1.53 -26.05
CA GLN A 232 -17.56 -2.40 -26.35
C GLN A 232 -17.39 -3.46 -25.26
N GLY A 233 -17.47 -3.12 -23.98
CA GLY A 233 -17.35 -4.09 -22.86
C GLY A 233 -18.49 -5.12 -22.81
N GLU A 234 -19.67 -4.68 -22.37
CA GLU A 234 -20.81 -5.59 -22.08
C GLU A 234 -21.66 -5.88 -23.34
N GLY A 235 -21.70 -4.94 -24.28
CA GLY A 235 -22.64 -4.94 -25.41
C GLY A 235 -24.00 -4.37 -25.02
N LEU A 236 -24.64 -3.60 -25.91
CA LEU A 236 -26.05 -3.25 -25.72
C LEU A 236 -26.89 -4.54 -25.75
N GLN A 237 -27.95 -4.61 -24.93
CA GLN A 237 -28.89 -5.75 -24.88
C GLN A 237 -29.46 -6.16 -26.26
N GLN A 238 -29.25 -5.36 -27.31
CA GLN A 238 -29.77 -5.53 -28.67
C GLN A 238 -28.71 -5.39 -29.78
N CYS A 239 -27.39 -5.33 -29.50
CA CYS A 239 -26.39 -5.23 -30.56
C CYS A 239 -25.79 -6.58 -30.96
N ASP A 240 -25.76 -6.81 -32.27
CA ASP A 240 -25.22 -7.99 -32.94
C ASP A 240 -23.69 -8.10 -32.71
N GLY A 241 -23.28 -8.94 -31.77
CA GLY A 241 -22.17 -9.88 -31.99
C GLY A 241 -20.71 -9.47 -31.69
N HIS A 242 -20.39 -8.26 -31.19
CA HIS A 242 -18.98 -7.83 -31.04
C HIS A 242 -18.58 -7.14 -29.72
N SER A 243 -19.18 -7.50 -28.57
CA SER A 243 -18.70 -7.04 -27.26
C SER A 243 -17.55 -7.90 -26.70
N HIS A 244 -16.77 -7.37 -25.76
CA HIS A 244 -15.69 -8.09 -25.07
C HIS A 244 -16.22 -9.38 -24.47
N TYR A 245 -17.36 -9.31 -23.76
CA TYR A 245 -18.05 -10.48 -23.20
C TYR A 245 -18.27 -11.58 -24.24
N ARG A 246 -18.84 -11.25 -25.40
CA ARG A 246 -19.14 -12.24 -26.46
C ARG A 246 -17.88 -12.82 -27.06
N ARG A 247 -16.84 -12.00 -27.26
CA ARG A 247 -15.55 -12.43 -27.79
C ARG A 247 -14.86 -13.40 -26.83
N PHE A 248 -14.82 -13.10 -25.53
CA PHE A 248 -14.27 -13.99 -24.52
C PHE A 248 -15.07 -15.29 -24.35
N VAL A 249 -16.41 -15.24 -24.41
CA VAL A 249 -17.26 -16.44 -24.45
C VAL A 249 -16.90 -17.31 -25.65
N SER A 250 -16.76 -16.71 -26.84
CA SER A 250 -16.38 -17.44 -28.06
C SER A 250 -15.01 -18.10 -27.93
N VAL A 251 -14.00 -17.37 -27.43
CA VAL A 251 -12.65 -17.91 -27.21
C VAL A 251 -12.67 -19.04 -26.19
N ARG A 252 -13.36 -18.86 -25.05
CA ARG A 252 -13.51 -19.88 -24.01
C ARG A 252 -14.14 -21.16 -24.57
N ASP A 253 -15.25 -21.03 -25.27
CA ASP A 253 -16.02 -22.18 -25.78
C ASP A 253 -15.24 -22.94 -26.86
N GLU A 254 -14.49 -22.23 -27.71
CA GLU A 254 -13.59 -22.85 -28.68
C GLU A 254 -12.40 -23.54 -28.00
N PHE A 255 -11.79 -22.91 -26.98
CA PHE A 255 -10.71 -23.51 -26.20
C PHE A 255 -11.14 -24.81 -25.49
N VAL A 256 -12.32 -24.81 -24.87
CA VAL A 256 -12.90 -25.99 -24.22
C VAL A 256 -13.12 -27.12 -25.23
N ARG A 257 -13.62 -26.79 -26.43
CA ARG A 257 -13.80 -27.78 -27.51
C ARG A 257 -12.46 -28.37 -27.95
N CYS A 258 -11.49 -27.53 -28.28
CA CYS A 258 -10.16 -27.99 -28.70
C CYS A 258 -9.48 -28.87 -27.64
N SER A 259 -9.59 -28.49 -26.36
CA SER A 259 -9.02 -29.25 -25.25
C SER A 259 -9.77 -30.57 -24.98
N GLY A 260 -11.07 -30.61 -25.25
CA GLY A 260 -11.88 -31.83 -25.18
C GLY A 260 -11.60 -32.82 -26.32
N GLU A 261 -11.25 -32.31 -27.51
CA GLU A 261 -10.90 -33.12 -28.68
C GLU A 261 -9.49 -33.73 -28.58
N ASP A 262 -8.50 -33.01 -28.04
CA ASP A 262 -7.16 -33.54 -27.74
C ASP A 262 -6.71 -33.14 -26.32
N PRO A 263 -6.72 -34.06 -25.35
CA PRO A 263 -6.26 -33.79 -23.99
C PRO A 263 -4.77 -33.42 -23.86
N ARG A 264 -3.96 -33.61 -24.90
CA ARG A 264 -2.54 -33.21 -24.93
C ARG A 264 -2.35 -31.79 -25.46
N PHE A 265 -3.42 -31.14 -25.92
CA PHE A 265 -3.37 -29.79 -26.44
C PHE A 265 -3.05 -28.79 -25.32
N VAL A 266 -1.90 -28.13 -25.44
CA VAL A 266 -1.45 -27.08 -24.53
C VAL A 266 -1.30 -25.78 -25.32
N ALA A 267 -2.26 -24.87 -25.16
CA ALA A 267 -2.35 -23.62 -25.91
C ALA A 267 -1.33 -22.55 -25.47
N ALA A 268 -0.96 -22.55 -24.18
CA ALA A 268 -0.17 -21.50 -23.56
C ALA A 268 1.08 -22.04 -22.88
N TRP A 269 2.11 -21.20 -22.77
CA TRP A 269 3.26 -21.46 -21.92
C TRP A 269 2.84 -21.39 -20.44
N PRO A 270 3.47 -22.18 -19.55
CA PRO A 270 3.17 -22.21 -18.12
C PRO A 270 3.74 -20.98 -17.40
N CYS A 271 3.31 -19.78 -17.80
CA CYS A 271 3.81 -18.52 -17.26
C CYS A 271 3.39 -18.34 -15.79
N ALA A 272 4.27 -17.70 -15.03
CA ALA A 272 4.08 -17.37 -13.63
C ALA A 272 2.79 -16.61 -13.34
N VAL A 273 1.99 -17.08 -12.39
CA VAL A 273 0.92 -16.25 -11.80
C VAL A 273 1.55 -15.13 -10.98
N ASN A 274 1.14 -13.88 -11.24
CA ASN A 274 1.67 -12.64 -10.65
C ASN A 274 3.21 -12.65 -10.53
N PRO A 275 3.93 -12.59 -11.66
CA PRO A 275 5.37 -12.52 -11.62
C PRO A 275 5.81 -11.24 -10.90
N VAL A 276 6.97 -11.30 -10.24
CA VAL A 276 7.56 -10.16 -9.54
C VAL A 276 9.04 -10.05 -9.84
N MET A 277 9.56 -8.82 -9.86
CA MET A 277 10.99 -8.53 -10.06
C MET A 277 11.82 -8.62 -8.77
N ARG A 278 11.16 -8.68 -7.60
CA ARG A 278 11.81 -8.71 -6.29
C ARG A 278 11.29 -9.89 -5.49
N ALA A 279 12.15 -10.41 -4.61
CA ALA A 279 11.78 -11.51 -3.71
C ALA A 279 10.50 -11.15 -2.92
N PRO A 280 9.44 -11.96 -3.02
CA PRO A 280 8.17 -11.64 -2.38
C PRO A 280 8.28 -11.86 -0.86
N GLY A 281 7.79 -10.91 -0.07
CA GLY A 281 7.68 -11.06 1.40
C GLY A 281 6.65 -12.12 1.82
N ASN A 282 5.67 -12.41 0.96
CA ASN A 282 4.77 -13.56 1.06
C ASN A 282 4.78 -14.30 -0.28
N PRO A 283 5.37 -15.52 -0.36
CA PRO A 283 5.51 -16.25 -1.61
C PRO A 283 4.20 -16.87 -2.12
N ARG A 284 3.11 -16.84 -1.34
CA ARG A 284 1.80 -17.33 -1.83
C ARG A 284 1.37 -16.49 -3.04
N GLU A 285 1.09 -17.17 -4.15
CA GLU A 285 0.61 -16.61 -5.42
C GLU A 285 1.56 -15.62 -6.13
N ARG A 286 2.86 -15.63 -5.82
CA ARG A 286 3.85 -14.75 -6.48
C ARG A 286 5.08 -15.53 -6.90
N VAL A 287 5.55 -15.30 -8.12
CA VAL A 287 6.74 -15.96 -8.65
C VAL A 287 7.83 -14.92 -8.94
N HIS A 288 8.98 -15.03 -8.29
CA HIS A 288 10.12 -14.16 -8.55
C HIS A 288 10.82 -14.60 -9.84
N VAL A 289 10.93 -13.71 -10.82
CA VAL A 289 11.74 -13.93 -12.03
C VAL A 289 13.19 -13.56 -11.72
N VAL A 290 14.10 -14.54 -11.77
CA VAL A 290 15.51 -14.37 -11.39
C VAL A 290 16.49 -14.95 -12.41
N LEU A 291 16.08 -15.91 -13.23
CA LEU A 291 16.97 -16.55 -14.20
C LEU A 291 17.26 -15.62 -15.37
N GLU A 292 18.50 -15.66 -15.87
CA GLU A 292 18.89 -14.94 -17.07
C GLU A 292 18.67 -15.81 -18.32
N PRO A 293 18.25 -15.22 -19.46
CA PRO A 293 18.10 -13.77 -19.70
C PRO A 293 16.73 -13.18 -19.28
N ALA A 294 15.84 -13.96 -18.67
CA ALA A 294 14.47 -13.53 -18.37
C ALA A 294 14.41 -12.32 -17.42
N ALA A 295 15.23 -12.29 -16.37
CA ALA A 295 15.29 -11.18 -15.43
C ALA A 295 15.70 -9.86 -16.10
N SER A 296 16.75 -9.89 -16.92
CA SER A 296 17.22 -8.71 -17.66
C SER A 296 16.24 -8.24 -18.74
N LEU A 297 15.58 -9.16 -19.44
CA LEU A 297 14.53 -8.83 -20.41
C LEU A 297 13.30 -8.23 -19.73
N LEU A 298 12.92 -8.75 -18.56
CA LEU A 298 11.79 -8.25 -17.79
C LEU A 298 12.03 -6.82 -17.30
N ASP A 299 13.25 -6.50 -16.87
CA ASP A 299 13.64 -5.13 -16.53
C ASP A 299 13.48 -4.17 -17.72
N LEU A 300 14.02 -4.56 -18.89
CA LEU A 300 13.88 -3.78 -20.12
C LEU A 300 12.42 -3.59 -20.54
N ALA A 301 11.60 -4.64 -20.46
CA ALA A 301 10.18 -4.58 -20.80
C ALA A 301 9.41 -3.63 -19.86
N ASN A 302 9.67 -3.69 -18.54
CA ASN A 302 9.07 -2.76 -17.59
C ASN A 302 9.54 -1.32 -17.78
N ALA A 303 10.81 -1.10 -18.14
CA ALA A 303 11.32 0.23 -18.49
C ALA A 303 10.59 0.81 -19.72
N LEU A 304 10.37 -0.02 -20.75
CA LEU A 304 9.63 0.36 -21.95
C LEU A 304 8.15 0.67 -21.66
N TYR A 305 7.51 -0.14 -20.81
CA TYR A 305 6.14 0.11 -20.34
C TYR A 305 6.05 1.38 -19.48
N ALA A 306 7.01 1.63 -18.58
CA ALA A 306 7.05 2.87 -17.82
C ALA A 306 7.26 4.10 -18.73
N LEU A 307 8.07 3.96 -19.79
CA LEU A 307 8.23 5.00 -20.80
C LEU A 307 6.93 5.28 -21.54
N SER A 308 6.20 4.24 -21.98
CA SER A 308 4.93 4.42 -22.70
C SER A 308 3.91 5.21 -21.85
N LEU A 309 3.80 4.91 -20.56
CA LEU A 309 2.91 5.64 -19.65
C LEU A 309 3.36 7.09 -19.41
N ARG A 310 4.68 7.34 -19.25
CA ARG A 310 5.21 8.70 -19.08
C ARG A 310 4.98 9.56 -20.33
N THR A 311 5.17 8.97 -21.51
CA THR A 311 4.96 9.66 -22.78
C THR A 311 3.47 9.87 -23.07
N LEU A 312 2.61 8.92 -22.72
CA LEU A 312 1.15 9.10 -22.79
C LEU A 312 0.69 10.21 -21.84
N ALA A 313 1.21 10.26 -20.61
CA ALA A 313 0.94 11.35 -19.69
C ALA A 313 1.33 12.70 -20.32
N ALA A 314 2.56 12.80 -20.86
CA ALA A 314 3.08 13.99 -21.54
C ALA A 314 2.18 14.43 -22.70
N LEU A 315 1.70 13.48 -23.50
CA LEU A 315 0.79 13.72 -24.62
C LEU A 315 -0.53 14.36 -24.17
N MET A 316 -1.04 13.98 -22.99
CA MET A 316 -2.31 14.47 -22.43
C MET A 316 -2.14 15.68 -21.48
N SER A 317 -1.05 16.42 -21.64
CA SER A 317 -0.67 17.54 -20.78
C SER A 317 -0.31 18.76 -21.63
N PRO A 318 -0.05 19.94 -21.02
CA PRO A 318 0.40 21.12 -21.76
C PRO A 318 1.62 20.85 -22.67
N HIS A 319 2.42 19.82 -22.38
CA HIS A 319 3.56 19.42 -23.21
C HIS A 319 3.17 18.86 -24.59
N GLY A 320 1.95 18.33 -24.73
CA GLY A 320 1.40 17.75 -25.94
C GLY A 320 0.45 18.67 -26.71
N VAL A 321 0.40 19.96 -26.38
CA VAL A 321 -0.43 20.96 -27.08
C VAL A 321 0.20 21.34 -28.42
N ASP A 322 1.51 21.53 -28.45
CA ASP A 322 2.23 21.91 -29.68
C ASP A 322 2.25 20.73 -30.67
N PRO A 323 1.95 20.95 -31.98
CA PRO A 323 1.81 19.85 -32.94
C PRO A 323 3.03 18.94 -33.09
N ALA A 324 4.25 19.50 -33.06
CA ALA A 324 5.48 18.73 -33.24
C ALA A 324 5.82 17.85 -32.01
N PRO A 325 5.86 18.38 -30.77
CA PRO A 325 5.91 17.55 -29.56
C PRO A 325 4.78 16.52 -29.49
N ARG A 326 3.54 16.89 -29.78
CA ARG A 326 2.40 15.97 -29.78
C ARG A 326 2.63 14.76 -30.68
N ALA A 327 3.02 14.98 -31.94
CA ALA A 327 3.29 13.91 -32.89
C ALA A 327 4.44 13.00 -32.44
N ALA A 328 5.51 13.57 -31.88
CA ALA A 328 6.65 12.80 -31.37
C ALA A 328 6.26 11.94 -30.16
N LEU A 329 5.54 12.51 -29.19
CA LEU A 329 5.04 11.81 -28.01
C LEU A 329 4.06 10.69 -28.39
N ALA A 330 3.15 10.95 -29.32
CA ALA A 330 2.19 9.95 -29.78
C ALA A 330 2.89 8.79 -30.51
N ARG A 331 3.86 9.10 -31.39
CA ARG A 331 4.68 8.07 -32.07
C ARG A 331 5.45 7.21 -31.06
N LEU A 332 6.11 7.83 -30.09
CA LEU A 332 6.87 7.13 -29.06
C LEU A 332 5.96 6.26 -28.17
N THR A 333 4.78 6.75 -27.79
CA THR A 333 3.81 5.97 -27.02
C THR A 333 3.40 4.71 -27.78
N ALA A 334 3.02 4.87 -29.05
CA ALA A 334 2.58 3.75 -29.88
C ALA A 334 3.73 2.77 -30.21
N ASP A 335 4.94 3.26 -30.50
CA ASP A 335 6.12 2.42 -30.72
C ASP A 335 6.51 1.63 -29.48
N SER A 336 6.44 2.25 -28.30
CA SER A 336 6.78 1.57 -27.04
C SER A 336 5.85 0.37 -26.80
N MET A 337 4.55 0.54 -27.05
CA MET A 337 3.58 -0.56 -26.95
C MET A 337 3.79 -1.63 -28.04
N ARG A 338 4.10 -1.24 -29.27
CA ARG A 338 4.42 -2.18 -30.36
C ARG A 338 5.61 -3.08 -30.03
N TRP A 339 6.67 -2.51 -29.45
CA TRP A 339 7.87 -3.26 -29.07
C TRP A 339 7.71 -4.06 -27.78
N LEU A 340 6.73 -3.72 -26.93
CA LEU A 340 6.49 -4.44 -25.69
C LEU A 340 5.98 -5.88 -25.94
N SER A 341 5.08 -6.06 -26.91
CA SER A 341 4.51 -7.38 -27.25
C SER A 341 5.57 -8.46 -27.55
N PRO A 342 6.51 -8.29 -28.49
CA PRO A 342 7.50 -9.32 -28.78
C PRO A 342 8.47 -9.59 -27.61
N LEU A 343 8.71 -8.61 -26.73
CA LEU A 343 9.49 -8.84 -25.51
C LEU A 343 8.72 -9.69 -24.50
N ALA A 344 7.43 -9.40 -24.31
CA ALA A 344 6.58 -10.15 -23.40
C ALA A 344 6.32 -11.59 -23.87
N GLU A 345 6.12 -11.78 -25.18
CA GLU A 345 6.04 -13.12 -25.79
C GLU A 345 7.36 -13.89 -25.57
N ARG A 346 8.52 -13.23 -25.71
CA ARG A 346 9.81 -13.87 -25.44
C ARG A 346 9.97 -14.24 -23.95
N LEU A 347 9.48 -13.42 -23.03
CA LEU A 347 9.49 -13.74 -21.60
C LEU A 347 8.69 -15.01 -21.30
N ALA A 348 7.55 -15.19 -21.96
CA ALA A 348 6.70 -16.37 -21.80
C ALA A 348 7.40 -17.69 -22.21
N GLU A 349 8.47 -17.65 -23.00
CA GLU A 349 9.25 -18.83 -23.41
C GLU A 349 10.39 -19.20 -22.44
N LEU A 350 10.72 -18.30 -21.50
CA LEU A 350 11.92 -18.43 -20.67
C LEU A 350 11.55 -18.88 -19.25
N PRO A 351 12.37 -19.71 -18.58
CA PRO A 351 12.11 -20.12 -17.20
C PRO A 351 12.23 -18.94 -16.22
N ALA A 352 11.37 -18.90 -15.20
CA ALA A 352 11.35 -17.82 -14.22
C ALA A 352 12.42 -18.00 -13.12
N ASN A 353 12.47 -19.18 -12.49
CA ASN A 353 13.37 -19.49 -11.39
C ASN A 353 13.54 -21.02 -11.19
N ASP A 354 14.60 -21.42 -10.48
CA ASP A 354 14.88 -22.82 -10.15
C ASP A 354 13.98 -23.38 -9.02
N ALA A 355 13.38 -22.50 -8.21
CA ALA A 355 12.51 -22.90 -7.09
C ALA A 355 11.13 -23.41 -7.55
N HIS A 356 10.71 -23.08 -8.77
CA HIS A 356 9.49 -23.52 -9.41
C HIS A 356 9.81 -24.09 -10.80
N PRO A 357 10.42 -25.30 -10.87
CA PRO A 357 10.79 -25.92 -12.14
C PRO A 357 9.60 -26.02 -13.09
N GLY A 358 9.79 -25.63 -14.34
CA GLY A 358 8.74 -25.63 -15.37
C GLY A 358 7.82 -24.39 -15.38
N VAL A 359 7.99 -23.44 -14.44
CA VAL A 359 7.28 -22.15 -14.50
C VAL A 359 8.06 -21.14 -15.33
N HIS A 360 7.40 -20.56 -16.31
CA HIS A 360 7.98 -19.56 -17.21
C HIS A 360 7.81 -18.14 -16.67
N ALA A 361 8.65 -17.22 -17.13
CA ALA A 361 8.57 -15.82 -16.79
C ALA A 361 7.36 -15.16 -17.48
N GLY A 362 7.08 -13.91 -17.08
CA GLY A 362 6.03 -13.12 -17.70
C GLY A 362 6.17 -11.65 -17.31
N MET A 363 5.51 -10.79 -18.08
CA MET A 363 5.53 -9.34 -17.86
C MET A 363 4.90 -8.99 -16.51
N THR A 364 5.49 -8.07 -15.75
CA THR A 364 4.94 -7.63 -14.45
C THR A 364 4.14 -6.34 -14.52
N PHE A 365 4.31 -5.55 -15.59
CA PHE A 365 3.74 -4.20 -15.72
C PHE A 365 4.05 -3.32 -14.49
N THR A 366 5.28 -3.42 -13.99
CA THR A 366 5.74 -2.64 -12.85
C THR A 366 5.86 -1.19 -13.25
N MET A 367 5.07 -0.33 -12.61
CA MET A 367 5.13 1.11 -12.81
C MET A 367 6.12 1.77 -11.86
N SER A 368 6.72 2.85 -12.36
CA SER A 368 7.48 3.78 -11.53
C SER A 368 6.55 4.54 -10.57
N ARG A 369 7.03 4.81 -9.35
CA ARG A 369 6.34 5.70 -8.39
C ARG A 369 6.22 7.13 -8.89
N SER A 370 7.06 7.51 -9.85
CA SER A 370 7.08 8.84 -10.45
C SER A 370 6.60 8.79 -11.90
N LEU A 371 5.31 8.50 -12.09
CA LEU A 371 4.60 8.79 -13.34
C LEU A 371 4.17 10.26 -13.45
N ARG A 372 4.47 11.08 -12.43
CA ARG A 372 4.13 12.51 -12.42
C ARG A 372 4.90 13.27 -13.48
N MET A 373 4.20 14.19 -14.12
CA MET A 373 4.77 15.11 -15.10
C MET A 373 5.81 16.03 -14.46
N VAL A 374 6.94 16.20 -15.14
CA VAL A 374 7.84 17.32 -14.86
C VAL A 374 7.16 18.61 -15.35
N PRO A 375 6.97 19.65 -14.51
CA PRO A 375 6.22 20.84 -14.92
C PRO A 375 6.84 21.61 -16.09
N ASP A 376 8.17 21.59 -16.21
CA ASP A 376 8.88 22.21 -17.32
C ASP A 376 8.88 21.28 -18.54
N ARG A 377 8.42 21.81 -19.69
CA ARG A 377 8.23 21.04 -20.92
C ARG A 377 9.55 20.51 -21.46
N ASP A 378 10.57 21.36 -21.56
CA ASP A 378 11.83 20.98 -22.19
C ASP A 378 12.59 19.98 -21.30
N ALA A 379 12.54 20.15 -19.97
CA ALA A 379 13.05 19.16 -19.03
C ALA A 379 12.29 17.83 -19.10
N ALA A 380 10.96 17.86 -19.30
CA ALA A 380 10.18 16.63 -19.51
C ALA A 380 10.63 15.89 -20.79
N LEU A 381 10.79 16.61 -21.90
CA LEU A 381 11.24 16.03 -23.18
C LEU A 381 12.67 15.46 -23.07
N LEU A 382 13.60 16.19 -22.45
CA LEU A 382 14.97 15.71 -22.22
C LEU A 382 15.00 14.47 -21.31
N GLY A 383 14.20 14.44 -20.26
CA GLY A 383 14.10 13.26 -19.38
C GLY A 383 13.40 12.05 -20.02
N LEU A 384 12.61 12.25 -21.08
CA LEU A 384 12.11 11.17 -21.94
C LEU A 384 13.19 10.72 -22.94
N ALA A 385 13.96 11.65 -23.51
CA ALA A 385 15.07 11.35 -24.41
C ALA A 385 16.14 10.49 -23.72
N GLU A 386 16.52 10.86 -22.48
CA GLU A 386 17.45 10.08 -21.65
C GLU A 386 16.93 8.65 -21.41
N ALA A 387 15.64 8.50 -21.11
CA ALA A 387 15.04 7.19 -20.93
C ALA A 387 15.07 6.35 -22.21
N CYS A 388 14.81 6.95 -23.38
CA CYS A 388 14.96 6.30 -24.68
C CYS A 388 16.41 5.82 -24.91
N ASP A 389 17.41 6.65 -24.58
CA ASP A 389 18.82 6.30 -24.75
C ASP A 389 19.24 5.12 -23.85
N LEU A 390 18.84 5.16 -22.58
CA LEU A 390 19.07 4.06 -21.64
C LEU A 390 18.44 2.73 -22.10
N ILE A 391 17.19 2.79 -22.59
CA ILE A 391 16.50 1.61 -23.15
C ILE A 391 17.22 1.13 -24.42
N ALA A 392 17.68 2.05 -25.28
CA ALA A 392 18.43 1.69 -26.48
C ALA A 392 19.75 0.98 -26.15
N ASP A 393 20.47 1.46 -25.14
CA ASP A 393 21.72 0.90 -24.65
C ASP A 393 21.50 -0.48 -24.04
N ARG A 394 20.47 -0.61 -23.21
CA ARG A 394 20.10 -1.88 -22.60
C ARG A 394 19.68 -2.90 -23.66
N ALA A 395 18.87 -2.51 -24.63
CA ALA A 395 18.46 -3.37 -25.74
C ALA A 395 19.66 -3.87 -26.54
N ARG A 396 20.66 -3.02 -26.81
CA ARG A 396 21.92 -3.45 -27.44
C ARG A 396 22.70 -4.44 -26.60
N SER A 397 22.82 -4.20 -25.29
CA SER A 397 23.55 -5.09 -24.38
C SER A 397 22.93 -6.49 -24.28
N LEU A 398 21.64 -6.61 -24.59
CA LEU A 398 20.87 -7.85 -24.52
C LEU A 398 20.58 -8.46 -25.90
N ALA A 399 21.21 -7.99 -26.99
CA ALA A 399 20.81 -8.33 -28.36
C ALA A 399 20.62 -9.84 -28.62
N ASP A 400 21.45 -10.68 -28.00
CA ASP A 400 21.41 -12.14 -28.15
C ASP A 400 20.22 -12.81 -27.43
N ALA A 401 19.61 -12.15 -26.45
CA ALA A 401 18.50 -12.69 -25.67
C ALA A 401 17.18 -12.77 -26.46
N ALA A 402 17.01 -11.89 -27.45
CA ALA A 402 15.90 -11.89 -28.40
C ALA A 402 16.37 -11.39 -29.78
N PRO A 403 17.07 -12.26 -30.55
CA PRO A 403 17.59 -11.91 -31.86
C PRO A 403 16.47 -11.45 -32.80
N GLY A 404 16.70 -10.35 -33.53
CA GLY A 404 15.71 -9.76 -34.43
C GLY A 404 14.74 -8.76 -33.80
N VAL A 405 14.50 -8.83 -32.48
CA VAL A 405 13.64 -7.86 -31.77
C VAL A 405 14.48 -6.71 -31.20
N LEU A 406 15.49 -7.04 -30.40
CA LEU A 406 16.24 -6.04 -29.61
C LEU A 406 17.09 -5.07 -30.43
N PRO A 407 17.74 -5.48 -31.55
CA PRO A 407 18.43 -4.52 -32.41
C PRO A 407 17.48 -3.47 -33.01
N GLY A 408 16.28 -3.89 -33.42
CA GLY A 408 15.24 -3.00 -33.95
C GLY A 408 14.72 -2.04 -32.91
N LEU A 409 14.41 -2.53 -31.70
CA LEU A 409 14.05 -1.70 -30.55
C LEU A 409 15.14 -0.66 -30.25
N GLY A 410 16.40 -1.08 -30.16
CA GLY A 410 17.50 -0.17 -29.84
C GLY A 410 17.74 0.90 -30.91
N ALA A 411 17.52 0.59 -32.18
CA ALA A 411 17.56 1.58 -33.26
C ALA A 411 16.38 2.57 -33.17
N ALA A 412 15.16 2.07 -32.95
CA ALA A 412 13.96 2.90 -32.82
C ALA A 412 14.06 3.87 -31.64
N MET A 413 14.51 3.40 -30.48
CA MET A 413 14.65 4.22 -29.27
C MET A 413 15.70 5.33 -29.43
N ARG A 414 16.80 5.08 -30.15
CA ARG A 414 17.75 6.16 -30.51
C ARG A 414 17.12 7.23 -31.40
N GLY A 415 16.35 6.83 -32.42
CA GLY A 415 15.64 7.79 -33.27
C GLY A 415 14.63 8.62 -32.48
N HIS A 416 13.99 8.05 -31.45
CA HIS A 416 13.12 8.80 -30.54
C HIS A 416 13.91 9.75 -29.63
N CYS A 417 15.05 9.32 -29.10
CA CYS A 417 15.95 10.16 -28.31
C CYS A 417 16.37 11.42 -29.09
N GLU A 418 16.87 11.25 -30.32
CA GLU A 418 17.28 12.34 -31.21
C GLU A 418 16.11 13.29 -31.52
N SER A 419 14.93 12.73 -31.82
CA SER A 419 13.73 13.51 -32.10
C SER A 419 13.29 14.36 -30.91
N LEU A 420 13.35 13.84 -29.68
CA LEU A 420 12.97 14.57 -28.48
C LEU A 420 14.01 15.64 -28.13
N HIS A 421 15.30 15.34 -28.31
CA HIS A 421 16.37 16.33 -28.15
C HIS A 421 16.23 17.51 -29.10
N ALA A 422 15.85 17.26 -30.36
CA ALA A 422 15.64 18.33 -31.34
C ALA A 422 14.44 19.23 -31.01
N LEU A 423 13.46 18.71 -30.28
CA LEU A 423 12.24 19.45 -29.88
C LEU A 423 12.42 20.22 -28.58
N ALA A 424 13.29 19.75 -27.68
CA ALA A 424 13.61 20.45 -26.45
C ALA A 424 14.53 21.64 -26.74
N GLN A 425 14.23 22.82 -26.20
CA GLN A 425 15.20 23.90 -26.18
C GLN A 425 16.27 23.58 -25.13
N PRO A 426 17.58 23.80 -25.42
CA PRO A 426 18.60 23.66 -24.38
C PRO A 426 18.25 24.60 -23.22
N PRO A 427 18.51 24.20 -21.96
CA PRO A 427 18.20 25.03 -20.81
C PRO A 427 18.82 26.40 -21.06
N ARG A 428 18.00 27.46 -21.03
CA ARG A 428 18.53 28.82 -21.07
C ARG A 428 19.50 28.92 -19.93
N THR A 429 20.81 28.97 -20.23
CA THR A 429 21.76 29.61 -19.34
C THR A 429 21.28 31.05 -19.30
N ALA A 430 20.39 31.38 -18.37
CA ALA A 430 20.24 32.77 -17.99
C ALA A 430 21.67 33.21 -17.69
N PRO A 431 22.22 34.24 -18.37
CA PRO A 431 23.42 34.88 -17.86
C PRO A 431 23.03 35.25 -16.44
N ARG A 432 23.66 34.59 -15.47
CA ARG A 432 23.57 35.01 -14.09
C ARG A 432 24.26 36.37 -14.14
N ALA A 433 23.48 37.43 -14.30
CA ALA A 433 23.97 38.77 -14.14
C ALA A 433 24.79 38.74 -12.85
N PRO A 434 26.05 39.19 -12.83
CA PRO A 434 26.76 39.32 -11.58
C PRO A 434 25.95 40.33 -10.77
N THR A 435 25.08 39.81 -9.91
CA THR A 435 24.45 40.64 -8.89
C THR A 435 25.58 40.96 -7.94
N ASP A 436 26.24 42.09 -8.16
CA ASP A 436 27.13 42.78 -7.21
C ASP A 436 26.41 43.16 -5.90
N ASN A 437 25.25 42.56 -5.61
CA ASN A 437 24.46 42.76 -4.41
C ASN A 437 24.31 41.51 -3.53
N ALA A 438 25.12 40.47 -3.74
CA ALA A 438 25.19 39.39 -2.74
C ALA A 438 25.71 39.90 -1.37
N SER A 439 26.51 40.97 -1.35
CA SER A 439 26.94 41.61 -0.08
C SER A 439 25.91 42.61 0.47
N ALA A 440 25.18 43.33 -0.39
CA ALA A 440 24.19 44.34 0.04
C ALA A 440 22.89 43.72 0.57
N THR A 441 22.46 42.57 0.02
CA THR A 441 21.21 41.91 0.47
C THR A 441 21.42 41.15 1.79
N LEU A 442 22.62 40.64 2.03
CA LEU A 442 22.99 40.08 3.35
C LEU A 442 23.13 41.16 4.43
N ALA A 443 23.47 42.40 4.04
CA ALA A 443 23.52 43.53 4.96
C ALA A 443 22.12 44.09 5.29
N SER A 444 21.18 44.15 4.34
CA SER A 444 19.81 44.60 4.63
C SER A 444 19.00 43.55 5.40
N VAL A 445 19.23 42.26 5.15
CA VAL A 445 18.62 41.18 5.93
C VAL A 445 19.19 41.14 7.36
N LYS A 446 20.49 41.39 7.57
CA LYS A 446 21.07 41.55 8.91
C LYS A 446 20.59 42.81 9.65
N ALA A 447 20.38 43.93 8.94
CA ALA A 447 19.86 45.15 9.57
C ALA A 447 18.37 45.05 9.94
N ALA A 448 17.56 44.30 9.17
CA ALA A 448 16.15 44.08 9.46
C ALA A 448 15.89 43.01 10.53
N THR A 449 16.81 42.05 10.73
CA THR A 449 16.68 41.01 11.78
C THR A 449 17.29 41.39 13.13
N LEU A 450 18.01 42.51 13.23
CA LEU A 450 18.61 42.99 14.49
C LEU A 450 17.84 44.12 15.19
N ASN A 451 16.73 44.59 14.62
CA ASN A 451 15.86 45.61 15.26
C ASN A 451 14.43 45.13 15.60
N ALA A 452 14.15 43.82 15.45
CA ALA A 452 12.85 43.24 15.78
C ALA A 452 12.97 42.12 16.83
N ALA A 453 13.71 42.36 17.92
CA ALA A 453 13.68 41.49 19.10
C ALA A 453 14.11 42.23 20.38
N GLN A 454 13.45 43.35 20.69
CA GLN A 454 13.22 43.67 22.09
C GLN A 454 11.89 43.03 22.50
N PRO A 455 11.86 42.18 23.54
CA PRO A 455 10.61 41.59 24.01
C PRO A 455 9.74 42.70 24.61
N ARG A 456 8.64 43.03 23.92
CA ARG A 456 7.50 43.72 24.56
C ARG A 456 6.94 42.77 25.62
N ALA A 457 6.90 43.23 26.86
CA ALA A 457 6.21 42.54 27.95
C ALA A 457 4.77 42.25 27.55
N ALA A 458 4.40 40.97 27.52
CA ALA A 458 3.03 40.55 27.34
C ALA A 458 2.19 40.98 28.57
N PRO A 459 0.98 41.52 28.39
CA PRO A 459 0.10 41.83 29.51
C PRO A 459 -0.36 40.53 30.18
N ALA A 460 -0.46 40.58 31.51
CA ALA A 460 -0.89 39.46 32.34
C ALA A 460 -2.26 38.92 31.88
N PRO A 461 -2.44 37.58 31.79
CA PRO A 461 -3.74 37.02 31.47
C PRO A 461 -4.70 37.28 32.64
N LYS A 462 -5.77 38.02 32.35
CA LYS A 462 -6.94 38.11 33.22
C LYS A 462 -7.58 36.74 33.33
N GLN A 463 -7.97 36.40 34.56
CA GLN A 463 -8.80 35.24 34.87
C GLN A 463 -10.05 35.26 33.98
N ALA A 464 -10.20 34.24 33.13
CA ALA A 464 -11.44 33.94 32.46
C ALA A 464 -12.16 32.86 33.28
N GLU A 465 -13.30 33.25 33.83
CA GLU A 465 -14.19 32.41 34.60
C GLU A 465 -14.81 31.31 33.72
N GLY A 466 -14.78 30.09 34.25
CA GLY A 466 -15.79 29.03 34.14
C GLY A 466 -16.50 28.79 32.81
N PHE A 467 -16.10 27.72 32.12
CA PHE A 467 -17.08 26.81 31.51
C PHE A 467 -16.59 25.36 31.69
N CYS A 468 -17.06 24.72 32.76
CA CYS A 468 -16.79 23.33 33.09
C CYS A 468 -17.75 22.42 32.30
N GLY A 469 -17.23 21.66 31.33
CA GLY A 469 -17.92 20.56 30.68
C GLY A 469 -17.41 19.21 31.21
N GLY A 470 -18.18 18.64 32.15
CA GLY A 470 -18.17 17.27 32.70
C GLY A 470 -17.05 16.29 32.33
N ALA A 471 -16.06 16.16 33.21
CA ALA A 471 -15.38 14.90 33.42
C ALA A 471 -16.24 14.06 34.38
N HIS A 472 -16.76 12.93 33.89
CA HIS A 472 -17.46 11.98 34.74
C HIS A 472 -16.55 11.50 35.87
N ARG A 473 -16.96 11.81 37.10
CA ARG A 473 -16.47 11.21 38.33
C ARG A 473 -16.70 9.69 38.27
N ALA A 474 -15.62 8.92 38.42
CA ALA A 474 -15.72 7.60 39.00
C ALA A 474 -15.32 7.76 40.48
N ASP A 475 -16.31 8.02 41.32
CA ASP A 475 -16.22 7.71 42.75
C ASP A 475 -16.09 6.19 42.85
N ALA A 476 -14.89 5.71 43.15
CA ALA A 476 -14.70 4.38 43.71
C ALA A 476 -14.28 4.61 45.16
N THR A 477 -15.28 4.65 46.04
CA THR A 477 -15.11 4.55 47.48
C THR A 477 -14.34 3.28 47.79
N ALA A 478 -13.15 3.45 48.37
CA ALA A 478 -12.44 2.38 49.04
C ALA A 478 -13.27 1.96 50.26
N GLN A 479 -13.94 0.81 50.18
CA GLN A 479 -14.28 -0.01 51.34
C GLN A 479 -14.75 -1.41 50.89
N ASP A 480 -14.00 -2.40 51.38
CA ASP A 480 -14.32 -3.82 51.56
C ASP A 480 -14.79 -4.64 50.33
N ALA A 481 -13.81 -5.18 49.61
CA ALA A 481 -14.00 -6.35 48.75
C ALA A 481 -13.03 -7.48 49.19
N PRO A 482 -13.48 -8.75 49.23
CA PRO A 482 -12.66 -9.88 49.66
C PRO A 482 -11.44 -10.03 48.75
N SER A 483 -10.30 -10.40 49.32
CA SER A 483 -9.01 -10.51 48.64
C SER A 483 -9.10 -11.43 47.42
N ALA A 484 -9.33 -10.83 46.25
CA ALA A 484 -9.26 -11.52 44.97
C ALA A 484 -7.90 -12.20 44.85
N PRO A 485 -7.82 -13.40 44.24
CA PRO A 485 -6.55 -14.09 44.07
C PRO A 485 -5.55 -13.16 43.37
N LEU A 486 -4.32 -13.12 43.89
CA LEU A 486 -3.23 -12.27 43.40
C LEU A 486 -3.04 -12.37 41.88
N VAL A 487 -3.34 -13.55 41.31
CA VAL A 487 -3.34 -13.84 39.88
C VAL A 487 -4.71 -14.39 39.49
N GLN A 488 -5.38 -13.73 38.55
CA GLN A 488 -6.59 -14.21 37.90
C GLN A 488 -6.21 -15.00 36.67
N SER A 489 -6.79 -16.19 36.46
CA SER A 489 -6.57 -16.98 35.24
C SER A 489 -7.90 -17.19 34.53
N ALA A 490 -7.92 -16.98 33.21
CA ALA A 490 -9.05 -17.24 32.33
C ALA A 490 -8.66 -18.34 31.34
N ARG A 491 -9.46 -19.40 31.28
CA ARG A 491 -9.18 -20.59 30.48
C ARG A 491 -9.70 -20.41 29.07
N GLY A 492 -8.88 -20.72 28.07
CA GLY A 492 -9.29 -20.75 26.66
C GLY A 492 -9.12 -22.14 26.05
N SER A 493 -9.71 -22.34 24.88
CA SER A 493 -9.58 -23.58 24.10
C SER A 493 -8.15 -23.82 23.61
N GLY A 494 -7.44 -22.76 23.18
CA GLY A 494 -6.05 -22.83 22.72
C GLY A 494 -5.02 -22.17 23.64
N VAL A 495 -5.43 -21.20 24.46
CA VAL A 495 -4.53 -20.44 25.34
C VAL A 495 -5.24 -19.98 26.61
N ASP A 496 -4.58 -20.18 27.75
CA ASP A 496 -4.99 -19.61 29.03
C ASP A 496 -4.31 -18.26 29.24
N ILE A 497 -5.05 -17.29 29.77
CA ILE A 497 -4.54 -15.95 30.07
C ILE A 497 -4.46 -15.76 31.57
N HIS A 498 -3.30 -15.31 32.06
CA HIS A 498 -3.07 -14.99 33.45
C HIS A 498 -2.88 -13.49 33.63
N PHE A 499 -3.56 -12.91 34.62
CA PHE A 499 -3.51 -11.50 34.97
C PHE A 499 -3.09 -11.29 36.43
N GLU A 500 -2.02 -10.54 36.66
CA GLU A 500 -1.59 -10.13 38.00
C GLU A 500 -1.80 -8.63 38.23
N SER A 501 -2.81 -8.31 39.04
CA SER A 501 -3.28 -6.93 39.26
C SER A 501 -2.21 -6.02 39.86
N ARG A 502 -1.40 -6.51 40.81
CA ARG A 502 -0.33 -5.76 41.49
C ARG A 502 0.76 -5.24 40.54
N ARG A 503 0.88 -5.83 39.35
CA ARG A 503 1.88 -5.47 38.33
C ARG A 503 1.28 -4.65 37.19
N CYS A 504 -0.04 -4.48 37.14
CA CYS A 504 -0.69 -3.75 36.07
C CYS A 504 -0.43 -2.25 36.24
N ILE A 505 0.29 -1.64 35.29
CA ILE A 505 0.48 -0.19 35.23
C ILE A 505 -0.60 0.52 34.38
N HIS A 506 -1.69 -0.17 34.07
CA HIS A 506 -2.75 0.32 33.19
C HIS A 506 -2.23 0.91 31.86
N ALA A 507 -1.25 0.24 31.24
CA ALA A 507 -0.70 0.65 29.94
C ALA A 507 -1.69 0.47 28.77
N ARG A 508 -2.85 -0.13 29.02
CA ARG A 508 -3.98 -0.32 28.08
C ARG A 508 -3.68 -1.10 26.79
N HIS A 509 -2.53 -1.76 26.67
CA HIS A 509 -2.19 -2.56 25.48
C HIS A 509 -3.17 -3.73 25.30
N CYS A 510 -3.62 -4.35 26.40
CA CYS A 510 -4.62 -5.42 26.38
C CYS A 510 -5.98 -4.94 25.87
N VAL A 511 -6.59 -3.96 26.53
CA VAL A 511 -7.94 -3.47 26.20
C VAL A 511 -8.02 -2.75 24.85
N LEU A 512 -6.91 -2.20 24.34
CA LEU A 512 -6.86 -1.58 23.02
C LEU A 512 -6.49 -2.60 21.92
N GLY A 513 -5.63 -3.58 22.23
CA GLY A 513 -5.18 -4.58 21.27
C GLY A 513 -6.16 -5.75 21.09
N ALA A 514 -6.93 -6.09 22.11
CA ALA A 514 -7.95 -7.14 22.06
C ALA A 514 -9.20 -6.76 22.88
N PRO A 515 -9.98 -5.75 22.44
CA PRO A 515 -11.14 -5.23 23.19
C PRO A 515 -12.28 -6.25 23.37
N ARG A 516 -12.33 -7.30 22.55
CA ARG A 516 -13.29 -8.40 22.69
C ARG A 516 -12.85 -9.48 23.68
N VAL A 517 -11.54 -9.55 23.96
CA VAL A 517 -10.97 -10.46 24.96
C VAL A 517 -10.92 -9.77 26.32
N PHE A 518 -10.42 -8.53 26.38
CA PHE A 518 -10.29 -7.75 27.61
C PHE A 518 -11.41 -6.72 27.73
N LEU A 519 -12.53 -7.12 28.33
CA LEU A 519 -13.74 -6.32 28.46
C LEU A 519 -13.59 -5.27 29.58
N ALA A 520 -13.03 -4.12 29.24
CA ALA A 520 -12.88 -3.01 30.19
C ALA A 520 -14.26 -2.55 30.72
N ASN A 521 -14.32 -2.20 32.01
CA ASN A 521 -15.50 -1.62 32.66
C ASN A 521 -16.78 -2.49 32.61
N THR A 522 -16.64 -3.81 32.47
CA THR A 522 -17.79 -4.74 32.46
C THR A 522 -17.92 -5.43 33.81
N PRO A 523 -19.12 -5.51 34.42
CA PRO A 523 -19.33 -6.31 35.61
C PRO A 523 -19.25 -7.81 35.27
N GLY A 524 -18.42 -8.57 36.00
CA GLY A 524 -18.27 -10.01 35.84
C GLY A 524 -16.95 -10.44 35.19
N GLU A 525 -17.00 -11.50 34.38
CA GLU A 525 -15.84 -12.00 33.65
C GLU A 525 -15.39 -10.97 32.61
N TRP A 526 -14.12 -10.57 32.67
CA TRP A 526 -13.58 -9.51 31.84
C TRP A 526 -12.44 -9.98 30.92
N ILE A 527 -12.03 -11.25 31.01
CA ILE A 527 -11.03 -11.87 30.13
C ILE A 527 -11.69 -13.05 29.44
N VAL A 528 -11.86 -12.99 28.12
CA VAL A 528 -12.54 -14.01 27.30
C VAL A 528 -11.58 -14.51 26.20
N PRO A 529 -10.67 -15.47 26.50
CA PRO A 529 -9.57 -15.83 25.59
C PRO A 529 -10.02 -16.27 24.20
N ASP A 530 -11.12 -17.02 24.11
CA ASP A 530 -11.64 -17.58 22.85
C ASP A 530 -12.31 -16.54 21.93
N ALA A 531 -12.37 -15.27 22.34
CA ALA A 531 -12.90 -14.19 21.50
C ALA A 531 -11.93 -13.72 20.40
N MET A 532 -10.72 -14.30 20.34
CA MET A 532 -9.66 -13.99 19.38
C MET A 532 -8.82 -15.26 19.11
N PRO A 533 -8.28 -15.46 17.89
CA PRO A 533 -7.35 -16.57 17.63
C PRO A 533 -6.14 -16.54 18.58
N ALA A 534 -5.71 -17.73 19.05
CA ALA A 534 -4.68 -17.86 20.08
C ALA A 534 -3.37 -17.12 19.74
N GLU A 535 -2.95 -17.14 18.46
CA GLU A 535 -1.72 -16.48 18.03
C GLU A 535 -1.78 -14.96 18.13
N GLU A 536 -2.91 -14.35 17.74
CA GLU A 536 -3.13 -12.92 17.86
C GLU A 536 -3.21 -12.49 19.33
N LEU A 537 -3.89 -13.28 20.15
CA LEU A 537 -4.01 -13.01 21.58
C LEU A 537 -2.66 -13.09 22.30
N VAL A 538 -1.82 -14.06 21.92
CA VAL A 538 -0.44 -14.16 22.44
C VAL A 538 0.40 -12.94 22.07
N ALA A 539 0.26 -12.40 20.86
CA ALA A 539 0.94 -11.17 20.46
C ALA A 539 0.51 -9.97 21.34
N VAL A 540 -0.79 -9.84 21.64
CA VAL A 540 -1.33 -8.80 22.54
C VAL A 540 -0.83 -9.00 23.97
N ALA A 541 -0.78 -10.23 24.46
CA ALA A 541 -0.27 -10.56 25.78
C ALA A 541 1.22 -10.17 25.92
N ARG A 542 2.06 -10.49 24.92
CA ARG A 542 3.48 -10.11 24.87
C ARG A 542 3.70 -8.59 24.85
N ALA A 543 2.75 -7.82 24.33
CA ALA A 543 2.81 -6.36 24.32
C ALA A 543 2.63 -5.71 25.71
N CYS A 544 2.20 -6.46 26.74
CA CYS A 544 2.08 -5.95 28.11
C CYS A 544 3.48 -5.60 28.70
N PRO A 545 3.81 -4.32 28.93
CA PRO A 545 5.19 -3.94 29.29
C PRO A 545 5.61 -4.40 30.69
N SER A 546 4.66 -4.59 31.61
CA SER A 546 4.95 -5.01 32.98
C SER A 546 4.96 -6.53 33.16
N GLY A 547 4.57 -7.29 32.13
CA GLY A 547 4.31 -8.72 32.26
C GLY A 547 3.16 -9.05 33.22
N ALA A 548 2.23 -8.11 33.44
CA ALA A 548 1.03 -8.37 34.22
C ALA A 548 0.05 -9.29 33.48
N ILE A 549 0.16 -9.38 32.16
CA ILE A 549 -0.54 -10.37 31.33
C ILE A 549 0.50 -11.36 30.81
N THR A 550 0.31 -12.63 31.14
CA THR A 550 1.05 -13.79 30.62
C THR A 550 0.07 -14.84 30.13
N TYR A 551 0.57 -15.91 29.54
CA TYR A 551 -0.27 -16.98 29.01
C TYR A 551 0.37 -18.35 29.20
N THR A 552 -0.43 -19.40 28.98
CA THR A 552 0.01 -20.79 28.80
C THR A 552 -0.73 -21.36 27.60
N ARG A 553 -0.01 -21.99 26.68
CA ARG A 553 -0.55 -22.52 25.43
C ARG A 553 -0.91 -24.00 25.55
N HIS A 554 -2.07 -24.34 25.01
CA HIS A 554 -2.57 -25.72 24.93
C HIS A 554 -2.67 -26.22 23.48
N ASP A 555 -2.44 -25.34 22.51
CA ASP A 555 -2.52 -25.60 21.07
C ASP A 555 -1.21 -26.07 20.43
N GLY A 556 -0.17 -26.31 21.24
CA GLY A 556 1.16 -26.71 20.77
C GLY A 556 2.04 -25.55 20.26
N GLY A 557 1.57 -24.29 20.34
CA GLY A 557 2.39 -23.12 20.04
C GLY A 557 3.47 -22.85 21.09
N ALA A 558 4.42 -21.96 20.76
CA ALA A 558 5.54 -21.65 21.65
C ALA A 558 5.12 -20.77 22.85
N GLU A 559 5.63 -21.11 24.03
CA GLU A 559 5.54 -20.28 25.24
C GLU A 559 6.35 -18.98 25.12
N GLU A 560 6.18 -18.07 26.09
CA GLU A 560 7.03 -16.88 26.18
C GLU A 560 8.48 -17.28 26.52
N SER A 561 9.43 -16.91 25.65
CA SER A 561 10.85 -17.18 25.82
C SER A 561 11.65 -15.90 26.10
N ALA A 562 12.85 -16.05 26.67
CA ALA A 562 13.77 -14.94 26.84
C ALA A 562 14.12 -14.27 25.50
N PRO A 563 14.30 -12.93 25.48
CA PRO A 563 14.64 -12.20 24.26
C PRO A 563 16.10 -12.45 23.85
N GLU A 564 16.39 -12.33 22.55
CA GLU A 564 17.76 -12.32 22.02
C GLU A 564 18.54 -11.04 22.39
N VAL A 565 17.83 -10.00 22.84
CA VAL A 565 18.42 -8.74 23.29
C VAL A 565 17.73 -8.28 24.56
N ASN A 566 18.50 -8.17 25.64
CA ASN A 566 18.05 -7.59 26.89
C ASN A 566 17.88 -6.09 26.73
N THR A 567 16.68 -5.58 26.98
CA THR A 567 16.37 -4.15 26.79
C THR A 567 15.77 -3.52 28.04
N LEU A 568 16.12 -2.25 28.25
CA LEU A 568 15.44 -1.33 29.15
C LEU A 568 14.90 -0.18 28.31
N ARG A 569 13.58 0.00 28.25
CA ARG A 569 12.94 1.16 27.62
C ARG A 569 12.57 2.21 28.66
N VAL A 570 13.06 3.43 28.47
CA VAL A 570 12.77 4.57 29.32
C VAL A 570 11.47 5.22 28.83
N ARG A 571 10.39 5.09 29.60
CA ARG A 571 9.09 5.67 29.22
C ARG A 571 9.02 7.13 29.66
N GLU A 572 8.60 8.03 28.76
CA GLU A 572 8.31 9.44 29.08
C GLU A 572 7.39 9.53 30.31
N ASP A 573 7.77 10.35 31.30
CA ASP A 573 7.05 10.55 32.56
C ASP A 573 6.68 9.27 33.33
N GLY A 574 7.32 8.15 32.97
CA GLY A 574 6.89 6.83 33.39
C GLY A 574 8.02 5.95 33.92
N PRO A 575 7.73 4.64 34.08
CA PRO A 575 8.67 3.68 34.62
C PRO A 575 9.76 3.25 33.64
N LEU A 576 10.69 2.46 34.16
CA LEU A 576 11.68 1.72 33.37
C LEU A 576 11.07 0.37 32.99
N ALA A 577 10.89 0.10 31.70
CA ALA A 577 10.33 -1.17 31.22
C ALA A 577 11.45 -2.11 30.77
N LEU A 578 11.62 -3.23 31.47
CA LEU A 578 12.63 -4.24 31.21
C LEU A 578 12.04 -5.43 30.44
N LEU A 579 12.81 -5.95 29.49
CA LEU A 579 12.58 -7.21 28.78
C LEU A 579 13.91 -7.98 28.72
N ALA A 580 14.02 -9.05 29.50
CA ALA A 580 15.23 -9.89 29.66
C ALA A 580 14.87 -11.16 30.45
N ALA A 581 15.77 -12.14 30.58
CA ALA A 581 15.63 -13.16 31.63
C ALA A 581 15.93 -12.53 33.00
N LEU A 582 14.91 -12.02 33.70
CA LEU A 582 15.05 -11.16 34.88
C LEU A 582 15.17 -11.98 36.18
N ARG A 583 16.14 -11.60 36.99
CA ARG A 583 16.23 -11.96 38.42
C ARG A 583 16.15 -10.69 39.25
N ILE A 584 15.02 -10.49 39.90
CA ILE A 584 14.80 -9.34 40.79
C ILE A 584 14.84 -9.87 42.23
N ALA A 585 15.59 -9.20 43.09
CA ALA A 585 15.69 -9.52 44.52
C ALA A 585 14.32 -9.84 45.15
N GLY A 586 14.18 -11.02 45.77
CA GLY A 586 12.95 -11.45 46.46
C GLY A 586 11.78 -11.85 45.57
N GLU A 587 11.96 -11.91 44.24
CA GLU A 587 10.89 -12.11 43.27
C GLU A 587 11.12 -13.34 42.39
N ALA A 588 10.04 -14.01 41.97
CA ALA A 588 10.13 -15.14 41.03
C ALA A 588 10.71 -14.69 39.68
N PRO A 589 11.51 -15.56 38.99
CA PRO A 589 12.03 -15.28 37.66
C PRO A 589 10.95 -14.89 36.67
N ARG A 590 11.24 -13.95 35.78
CA ARG A 590 10.27 -13.43 34.80
C ARG A 590 10.96 -12.82 33.60
N LEU A 591 10.18 -12.52 32.56
CA LEU A 591 10.72 -11.97 31.32
C LEU A 591 10.52 -10.45 31.19
N ARG A 592 9.50 -9.91 31.84
CA ARG A 592 9.10 -8.50 31.73
C ARG A 592 8.83 -7.90 33.10
N ALA A 593 9.22 -6.64 33.29
CA ALA A 593 8.92 -5.88 34.50
C ALA A 593 8.96 -4.38 34.25
N THR A 594 8.10 -3.63 34.95
CA THR A 594 8.19 -2.17 34.99
C THR A 594 8.63 -1.71 36.37
N LEU A 595 9.76 -1.01 36.45
CA LEU A 595 10.37 -0.54 37.69
C LEU A 595 10.10 0.94 37.94
N CYS A 596 9.87 1.29 39.21
CA CYS A 596 9.58 2.64 39.64
C CYS A 596 10.79 3.57 39.41
N ARG A 597 10.54 4.68 38.71
CA ARG A 597 11.50 5.75 38.47
C ARG A 597 11.17 7.05 39.22
N CYS A 598 9.94 7.18 39.72
CA CYS A 598 9.42 8.41 40.33
C CYS A 598 9.57 8.49 41.86
N GLY A 599 9.88 7.38 42.54
CA GLY A 599 9.96 7.33 44.00
C GLY A 599 8.62 7.19 44.74
N GLN A 600 7.47 7.22 44.06
CA GLN A 600 6.15 7.27 44.69
C GLN A 600 5.35 5.97 44.67
N SER A 601 5.87 4.90 44.03
CA SER A 601 5.18 3.60 44.01
C SER A 601 5.02 3.02 45.42
N ALA A 602 3.86 2.45 45.76
CA ALA A 602 3.65 1.65 46.96
C ALA A 602 4.19 0.22 46.80
N ASN A 603 4.45 -0.23 45.57
CA ASN A 603 4.92 -1.58 45.24
C ASN A 603 6.40 -1.61 44.79
N LYS A 604 7.26 -0.76 45.37
CA LYS A 604 8.69 -0.69 44.98
C LYS A 604 9.37 -2.06 45.15
N PRO A 605 10.27 -2.47 44.24
CA PRO A 605 10.86 -1.69 43.15
C PRO A 605 9.97 -1.56 41.91
N PHE A 606 8.81 -2.20 41.85
CA PHE A 606 7.88 -2.12 40.73
C PHE A 606 7.15 -0.79 40.66
N CYS A 607 6.72 -0.44 39.46
CA CYS A 607 5.79 0.66 39.24
C CYS A 607 4.35 0.17 39.42
N ASP A 608 3.53 0.95 40.11
CA ASP A 608 2.09 0.73 40.33
C ASP A 608 1.22 1.80 39.66
N GLY A 609 1.81 2.68 38.85
CA GLY A 609 1.11 3.79 38.20
C GLY A 609 1.10 5.11 38.98
N SER A 610 1.58 5.15 40.24
CA SER A 610 1.56 6.35 41.09
C SER A 610 2.32 7.56 40.53
N HIS A 611 3.13 7.38 39.50
CA HIS A 611 3.82 8.48 38.80
C HIS A 611 2.84 9.47 38.12
N ALA A 612 1.66 9.00 37.70
CA ALA A 612 0.66 9.85 37.06
C ALA A 612 0.03 10.82 38.06
N THR A 613 -0.45 10.30 39.21
CA THR A 613 -1.03 11.11 40.28
C THR A 613 0.00 11.97 41.00
N ALA A 614 1.24 11.49 41.12
CA ALA A 614 2.36 12.26 41.66
C ALA A 614 2.86 13.38 40.73
N GLY A 615 2.34 13.48 39.49
CA GLY A 615 2.79 14.49 38.53
C GLY A 615 4.27 14.36 38.15
N PHE A 616 4.81 13.14 38.13
CA PHE A 616 6.21 12.90 37.80
C PHE A 616 6.51 13.41 36.38
N ARG A 617 7.60 14.16 36.23
CA ARG A 617 8.08 14.67 34.94
C ARG A 617 9.53 14.29 34.72
N ALA A 618 9.79 13.48 33.69
CA ALA A 618 11.13 13.09 33.30
C ALA A 618 11.15 12.51 31.89
N SER A 619 12.03 13.06 31.06
CA SER A 619 12.17 12.61 29.68
C SER A 619 12.56 11.13 29.57
N GLY A 620 11.98 10.45 28.58
CA GLY A 620 12.39 9.17 28.04
C GLY A 620 13.32 9.30 26.83
N GLU A 621 13.51 10.51 26.30
CA GLU A 621 14.26 10.79 25.06
C GLU A 621 15.64 11.37 25.31
N ARG A 622 16.48 10.62 26.05
CA ARG A 622 17.86 11.05 26.32
C ARG A 622 18.79 10.94 25.11
N PRO A 623 19.77 11.84 24.95
CA PRO A 623 20.83 11.69 23.96
C PRO A 623 21.61 10.37 24.13
N THR A 624 22.15 9.85 23.03
CA THR A 624 23.00 8.65 23.04
C THR A 624 24.34 8.95 23.72
N ILE A 625 24.76 8.07 24.63
CA ILE A 625 26.02 8.15 25.37
C ILE A 625 27.07 7.27 24.71
N SER A 626 26.76 5.98 24.53
CA SER A 626 27.56 5.04 23.74
C SER A 626 26.64 4.00 23.12
N ALA A 627 26.87 3.71 21.84
CA ALA A 627 26.21 2.65 21.10
C ALA A 627 27.18 1.53 20.72
N ASP A 628 28.32 1.42 21.40
CA ASP A 628 29.30 0.38 21.10
C ASP A 628 28.70 -1.01 21.35
N PRO A 629 28.88 -1.97 20.42
CA PRO A 629 28.24 -3.27 20.54
C PRO A 629 28.79 -4.07 21.72
N LEU A 630 27.91 -4.77 22.43
CA LEU A 630 28.32 -5.79 23.40
C LEU A 630 28.63 -7.10 22.66
N PRO A 631 29.66 -7.87 23.08
CA PRO A 631 29.94 -9.20 22.51
C PRO A 631 28.76 -10.18 22.66
N GLN A 632 27.98 -10.02 23.73
CA GLN A 632 26.76 -10.76 23.99
C GLN A 632 25.65 -9.77 24.39
N ARG A 633 24.43 -9.99 23.87
CA ARG A 633 23.29 -9.05 24.04
C ARG A 633 22.13 -9.63 24.84
N ASP A 634 22.12 -10.94 25.05
CA ASP A 634 21.15 -11.71 25.82
C ASP A 634 21.74 -12.15 27.18
N GLY A 635 21.07 -13.07 27.86
CA GLY A 635 21.49 -13.64 29.14
C GLY A 635 20.66 -13.15 30.33
N THR A 636 21.01 -13.61 31.52
CA THR A 636 20.31 -13.21 32.75
C THR A 636 20.63 -11.77 33.11
N LEU A 637 19.60 -10.99 33.49
CA LEU A 637 19.74 -9.64 33.99
C LEU A 637 19.34 -9.58 35.47
N ASP A 638 20.33 -9.39 36.34
CA ASP A 638 20.16 -9.27 37.78
C ASP A 638 19.84 -7.82 38.15
N VAL A 639 18.72 -7.61 38.85
CA VAL A 639 18.27 -6.29 39.31
C VAL A 639 18.17 -6.31 40.84
N ARG A 640 19.03 -5.55 41.51
CA ARG A 640 19.09 -5.45 42.96
C ARG A 640 18.74 -4.03 43.42
N PRO A 641 17.55 -3.81 43.99
CA PRO A 641 17.24 -2.55 44.64
C PRO A 641 18.09 -2.41 45.90
N THR A 642 18.89 -1.34 46.01
CA THR A 642 19.68 -1.10 47.23
C THR A 642 18.85 -0.33 48.25
N ARG A 643 18.99 -0.63 49.55
CA ARG A 643 18.25 0.07 50.61
C ARG A 643 18.38 1.58 50.50
N ASN A 644 17.25 2.29 50.49
CA ASN A 644 17.18 3.76 50.34
C ASN A 644 17.92 4.33 49.12
N GLY A 645 18.21 3.50 48.11
CA GLY A 645 19.09 3.85 47.00
C GLY A 645 18.58 3.40 45.62
N PRO A 646 19.47 3.41 44.61
CA PRO A 646 19.14 3.08 43.23
C PRO A 646 18.86 1.59 43.00
N LEU A 647 18.52 1.27 41.75
CA LEU A 647 18.53 -0.10 41.25
C LEU A 647 19.94 -0.40 40.70
N ASP A 648 20.64 -1.38 41.29
CA ASP A 648 21.90 -1.92 40.76
C ASP A 648 21.55 -3.02 39.75
N VAL A 649 21.76 -2.74 38.46
CA VAL A 649 21.44 -3.66 37.37
C VAL A 649 22.73 -4.23 36.80
N ARG A 650 22.83 -5.56 36.68
CA ARG A 650 24.00 -6.27 36.17
C ARG A 650 23.62 -7.33 35.14
N GLY A 651 24.44 -7.46 34.11
CA GLY A 651 24.19 -8.30 32.93
C GLY A 651 24.12 -7.46 31.66
N ASN A 652 24.16 -8.12 30.50
CA ASN A 652 24.12 -7.45 29.19
C ASN A 652 22.81 -6.66 29.06
N LEU A 653 22.89 -5.37 28.74
CA LEU A 653 21.73 -4.48 28.69
C LEU A 653 21.86 -3.40 27.63
N GLU A 654 20.81 -3.25 26.82
CA GLU A 654 20.61 -2.08 25.96
C GLU A 654 19.55 -1.15 26.57
N ILE A 655 19.96 0.04 26.97
CA ILE A 655 19.06 1.10 27.43
C ILE A 655 18.61 1.87 26.20
N CYS A 656 17.30 1.88 25.95
CA CYS A 656 16.65 2.52 24.82
C CYS A 656 15.70 3.62 25.28
N THR A 657 15.47 4.61 24.43
CA THR A 657 14.40 5.58 24.61
C THR A 657 13.02 4.95 24.36
N GLY A 658 11.95 5.70 24.63
CA GLY A 658 10.58 5.27 24.34
C GLY A 658 10.35 4.93 22.86
N THR A 659 11.01 5.67 21.96
CA THR A 659 11.01 5.43 20.50
C THR A 659 11.88 4.25 20.04
N GLY A 660 12.68 3.66 20.93
CA GLY A 660 13.54 2.52 20.63
C GLY A 660 14.98 2.87 20.24
N ARG A 661 15.35 4.15 20.23
CA ARG A 661 16.75 4.57 19.96
C ARG A 661 17.65 4.17 21.12
N THR A 662 18.84 3.65 20.82
CA THR A 662 19.83 3.25 21.84
C THR A 662 20.42 4.48 22.54
N VAL A 663 20.37 4.48 23.87
CA VAL A 663 21.00 5.47 24.76
C VAL A 663 22.37 4.96 25.21
N LEU A 664 22.42 3.73 25.74
CA LEU A 664 23.63 3.13 26.30
C LEU A 664 23.58 1.60 26.17
N ARG A 665 24.67 1.00 25.70
CA ARG A 665 24.94 -0.44 25.82
C ARG A 665 25.92 -0.67 26.96
N THR A 666 25.58 -1.52 27.94
CA THR A 666 26.42 -1.74 29.13
C THR A 666 26.17 -3.11 29.76
N VAL A 667 27.10 -3.56 30.61
CA VAL A 667 26.95 -4.74 31.47
C VAL A 667 26.57 -4.41 32.91
N ALA A 668 26.56 -3.12 33.27
CA ALA A 668 26.18 -2.64 34.59
C ALA A 668 25.62 -1.21 34.53
N ALA A 669 24.57 -0.93 35.31
CA ALA A 669 24.00 0.40 35.45
C ALA A 669 23.38 0.62 36.85
N LYS A 670 23.54 1.84 37.39
CA LYS A 670 22.80 2.29 38.57
C LYS A 670 21.66 3.21 38.14
N LEU A 671 20.42 2.77 38.32
CA LEU A 671 19.24 3.49 37.84
C LEU A 671 18.52 4.21 38.97
N CYS A 672 18.09 5.45 38.70
CA CYS A 672 17.35 6.27 39.64
C CYS A 672 15.99 5.64 39.96
N ARG A 673 15.75 5.45 41.26
CA ARG A 673 14.48 4.98 41.82
C ARG A 673 13.71 6.08 42.57
N CYS A 674 14.39 7.15 42.99
CA CYS A 674 13.82 8.19 43.85
C CYS A 674 13.07 9.31 43.11
N GLY A 675 13.19 9.43 41.78
CA GLY A 675 12.55 10.50 41.02
C GLY A 675 13.25 11.87 41.07
N HIS A 676 14.37 12.02 41.80
CA HIS A 676 15.03 13.33 41.99
C HIS A 676 16.40 13.48 41.33
N SER A 677 16.90 12.46 40.62
CA SER A 677 18.22 12.58 39.96
C SER A 677 18.23 13.67 38.88
N GLY A 678 19.33 14.41 38.73
CA GLY A 678 19.54 15.30 37.59
C GLY A 678 19.84 14.55 36.29
N ASP A 679 20.38 13.33 36.41
CA ASP A 679 20.82 12.49 35.29
C ASP A 679 19.91 11.27 35.09
N LYS A 680 18.57 11.45 35.15
CA LYS A 680 17.61 10.34 35.00
C LYS A 680 17.60 9.75 33.59
N PRO A 681 17.43 8.42 33.44
CA PRO A 681 17.25 7.42 34.49
C PRO A 681 18.49 6.91 35.24
N PHE A 682 19.69 7.47 35.09
CA PHE A 682 20.82 7.09 35.95
C PHE A 682 20.72 7.73 37.34
N CYS A 683 21.42 7.15 38.30
CA CYS A 683 21.51 7.68 39.65
C CYS A 683 22.74 8.57 39.83
N ASP A 684 22.53 9.79 40.33
CA ASP A 684 23.56 10.79 40.66
C ASP A 684 23.75 10.98 42.19
N GLY A 685 23.17 10.09 43.01
CA GLY A 685 23.22 10.19 44.47
C GLY A 685 22.12 11.05 45.10
N SER A 686 21.21 11.65 44.31
CA SER A 686 20.15 12.52 44.84
C SER A 686 19.24 11.87 45.88
N HIS A 687 19.11 10.54 45.88
CA HIS A 687 18.30 9.80 46.86
C HIS A 687 18.71 10.06 48.32
N ALA A 688 20.01 10.23 48.60
CA ALA A 688 20.48 10.53 49.95
C ALA A 688 20.08 11.95 50.38
N ARG A 689 20.16 12.92 49.46
CA ARG A 689 19.82 14.33 49.73
C ARG A 689 18.33 14.54 49.99
N VAL A 690 17.48 13.81 49.29
CA VAL A 690 16.01 13.92 49.41
C VAL A 690 15.43 12.98 50.46
N GLY A 691 16.27 12.26 51.21
CA GLY A 691 15.82 11.31 52.24
C GLY A 691 14.93 10.20 51.68
N PHE A 692 15.27 9.67 50.50
CA PHE A 692 14.47 8.62 49.86
C PHE A 692 14.43 7.35 50.72
N VAL A 693 13.22 6.91 51.09
CA VAL A 693 13.01 5.68 51.85
C VAL A 693 12.39 4.61 50.96
N ALA A 694 13.08 3.47 50.85
CA ALA A 694 12.55 2.29 50.19
C ALA A 694 13.36 1.06 50.59
N ASP A 695 12.68 -0.09 50.64
CA ASP A 695 13.32 -1.37 50.89
C ASP A 695 14.36 -1.70 49.81
N GLY A 696 15.29 -2.57 50.17
CA GLY A 696 16.34 -3.07 49.30
C GLY A 696 17.23 -4.07 50.02
N GLU A 697 17.99 -4.80 49.23
CA GLU A 697 19.02 -5.75 49.73
C GLU A 697 20.21 -5.01 50.35
#